data_AF-A0A150GP77-F1
#
_entry.id   AF-A0A150GP77-F1
#
_cell.length_a   1.000
_cell.length_b   1.000
_cell.length_c   1.000
_cell.angle_alpha   90.00
_cell.angle_beta   90.00
_cell.angle_gamma   90.00
#
_symmetry.space_group_name_H-M   'P 1'
#
loop_
_entity.id
_entity.type
_entity.pdbx_description
1 polymer ?
#
loop_
_entity_poly.entity_id
_entity_poly.type
_entity_poly.pdbx_seq_one_letter_code
_entity_poly.pdbx_strand_id
1 'polypeptide(L)'
;MHAAGRQLAALAGSPEAAAATAGQGGSELAAPADYAVALLELVYVIISTAARTCLGSHAPVALQLQEELAAALEGSQVLEHAGRALLLLLLHAKGAQLVDANLEYVALTANSSHLLVAYLQHSCFGRGAEDGGAGEPLGARLCRAASGRCTQHAALCLGLAVLCHADGGPAYGMPPELLAALPTDLPASASTRVMSSRAATQLKGMVGMLRLGKTAPPGRRAALAILYRVGWLAVDSARELTGAARGGSGGSAVGLAVPAPRRIIAAGDVLMVALDALECSAPFLRRPVGVPETDSVRAAEAAGWWRLAAAIVAEILPHAVAAVHAVTLGRIINLPEGRLLVRSGALPLPPEPPPEVAAALDGGLLRCLERLMRRAVLAPEGLEAATLRALGSPGGLWPYLAPLLAYGEPRQAAALVATLRKLLRTVFPRTMLAEYWIPQDRIGDHGVVQAVFDILRESLLLDAAGLAPGEDPSPASQQLLRLLSCAACEWLPALTRAILSPEPSEALSVGVPMSVLKWLQLLVACCAAQPGTPASSPPAHETEAGGEAAAEADGEAAAGDGCGGAAVEGGEAAAGYGGWRALLLEEVGAVPLLDAALKRHVPPPPGVDELRNIRSPRLRHLRCLVDSCCAVAAVYTGLGPPPPAADAALGTDCPTRQSAQEGAAAGTVGWAVREAEWATMGIASGGAAGPEGGTTAARSTPARPPLPWRPELLREAATQLRSFEEHETAANAEALAAYLERGDCGAYQAPMQEAWSLASALPPPAEARRMLPVRCANPTCANLEGDSEADLTLKGCAGCGAVGYCCRPCQLEHWRAGHKEACGKARGGGA
;
A
#
# COMPACT_ATOMS: atom_id res chain seq x y z
N MET A 1 15.29 -48.30 8.66
CA MET A 1 14.75 -47.58 9.84
C MET A 1 14.34 -48.50 10.98
N HIS A 2 13.29 -49.33 10.88
CA HIS A 2 12.75 -50.11 12.03
C HIS A 2 13.79 -50.91 12.87
N ALA A 3 14.83 -51.50 12.26
CA ALA A 3 15.91 -52.16 13.01
C ALA A 3 16.70 -51.15 13.88
N ALA A 4 17.19 -50.08 13.26
CA ALA A 4 17.91 -48.98 13.94
C ALA A 4 17.05 -48.31 15.02
N GLY A 5 15.74 -48.14 14.80
CA GLY A 5 14.81 -47.63 15.82
C GLY A 5 14.80 -48.50 17.08
N ARG A 6 14.70 -49.83 16.93
CA ARG A 6 14.77 -50.76 18.07
C ARG A 6 16.15 -50.77 18.75
N GLN A 7 17.23 -50.69 17.97
CA GLN A 7 18.60 -50.65 18.50
C GLN A 7 18.87 -49.36 19.30
N LEU A 8 18.49 -48.20 18.77
CA LEU A 8 18.56 -46.91 19.47
C LEU A 8 17.65 -46.87 20.70
N ALA A 9 16.47 -47.50 20.65
CA ALA A 9 15.59 -47.62 21.82
C ALA A 9 16.24 -48.44 22.94
N ALA A 10 16.91 -49.55 22.61
CA ALA A 10 17.65 -50.37 23.58
C ALA A 10 18.87 -49.61 24.15
N LEU A 11 19.69 -49.00 23.29
CA LEU A 11 20.87 -48.22 23.69
C LEU A 11 20.49 -47.03 24.58
N ALA A 12 19.45 -46.27 24.23
CA ALA A 12 18.98 -45.14 25.01
C ALA A 12 18.17 -45.53 26.26
N GLY A 13 17.75 -46.80 26.38
CA GLY A 13 16.85 -47.31 27.40
C GLY A 13 17.48 -48.26 28.43
N SER A 14 18.65 -48.86 28.16
CA SER A 14 19.28 -49.81 29.08
C SER A 14 19.76 -49.12 30.38
N PRO A 15 19.56 -49.72 31.56
CA PRO A 15 20.21 -49.27 32.79
C PRO A 15 21.74 -49.40 32.73
N GLU A 16 22.30 -50.18 31.80
CA GLU A 16 23.74 -50.28 31.57
C GLU A 16 24.29 -49.04 30.87
N ALA A 17 23.49 -48.38 30.01
CA ALA A 17 23.83 -47.06 29.47
C ALA A 17 23.73 -45.96 30.55
N ALA A 18 22.79 -46.12 31.50
CA ALA A 18 22.73 -45.28 32.70
C ALA A 18 23.90 -45.55 33.67
N ALA A 19 24.41 -46.78 33.74
CA ALA A 19 25.59 -47.14 34.52
C ALA A 19 26.89 -46.67 33.85
N ALA A 20 27.00 -46.77 32.52
CA ALA A 20 28.11 -46.20 31.74
C ALA A 20 28.20 -44.66 31.84
N THR A 21 27.08 -43.99 32.14
CA THR A 21 27.05 -42.55 32.45
C THR A 21 27.29 -42.23 33.95
N ALA A 22 27.51 -43.24 34.79
CA ALA A 22 27.78 -43.09 36.23
C ALA A 22 29.11 -43.71 36.71
N GLY A 23 29.68 -44.67 35.99
CA GLY A 23 30.90 -45.40 36.36
C GLY A 23 32.19 -44.70 35.93
N GLN A 24 33.12 -44.49 36.87
CA GLN A 24 34.48 -44.03 36.57
C GLN A 24 35.41 -45.19 36.22
N GLY A 25 35.96 -45.17 35.00
CA GLY A 25 37.14 -45.95 34.60
C GLY A 25 36.87 -47.34 34.00
N GLY A 26 37.35 -47.56 32.77
CA GLY A 26 37.33 -48.87 32.10
C GLY A 26 37.49 -48.75 30.59
N SER A 27 38.51 -49.40 30.01
CA SER A 27 38.85 -49.26 28.58
C SER A 27 37.91 -50.01 27.61
N GLU A 28 36.86 -50.67 28.11
CA GLU A 28 35.96 -51.52 27.32
C GLU A 28 34.70 -50.79 26.82
N LEU A 29 34.47 -49.54 27.26
CA LEU A 29 33.25 -48.77 26.97
C LEU A 29 33.22 -48.03 25.61
N ALA A 30 34.29 -48.08 24.82
CA ALA A 30 34.36 -47.38 23.52
C ALA A 30 33.40 -47.96 22.48
N ALA A 31 33.46 -49.28 22.24
CA ALA A 31 32.74 -49.93 21.14
C ALA A 31 31.21 -49.72 21.13
N PRO A 32 30.48 -49.69 22.28
CA PRO A 32 29.06 -49.34 22.31
C PRO A 32 28.78 -47.88 21.92
N ALA A 33 29.67 -46.95 22.28
CA ALA A 33 29.54 -45.54 21.93
C ALA A 33 29.83 -45.30 20.44
N ASP A 34 30.93 -45.85 19.93
CA ASP A 34 31.30 -45.80 18.51
C ASP A 34 30.19 -46.39 17.61
N TYR A 35 29.62 -47.52 18.04
CA TYR A 35 28.48 -48.15 17.37
C TYR A 35 27.23 -47.25 17.38
N ALA A 36 26.94 -46.59 18.50
CA ALA A 36 25.81 -45.67 18.60
C ALA A 36 26.01 -44.42 17.71
N VAL A 37 27.22 -43.87 17.64
CA VAL A 37 27.58 -42.77 16.73
C VAL A 37 27.38 -43.18 15.27
N ALA A 38 27.94 -44.30 14.84
CA ALA A 38 27.77 -44.81 13.47
C ALA A 38 26.30 -45.13 13.12
N LEU A 39 25.53 -45.64 14.08
CA LEU A 39 24.10 -45.92 13.90
C LEU A 39 23.26 -44.63 13.78
N LEU A 40 23.59 -43.59 14.54
CA LEU A 40 22.98 -42.27 14.42
C LEU A 40 23.33 -41.61 13.08
N GLU A 41 24.60 -41.68 12.65
CA GLU A 41 25.04 -41.20 11.35
C GLU A 41 24.22 -41.85 10.24
N LEU A 42 24.17 -43.18 10.20
CA LEU A 42 23.42 -43.94 9.20
C LEU A 42 21.93 -43.55 9.18
N VAL A 43 21.30 -43.41 10.35
CA VAL A 43 19.90 -42.98 10.45
C VAL A 43 19.70 -41.59 9.85
N TYR A 44 20.51 -40.61 10.22
CA TYR A 44 20.33 -39.23 9.78
C TYR A 44 20.77 -39.01 8.31
N VAL A 45 21.78 -39.73 7.82
CA VAL A 45 22.15 -39.75 6.39
C VAL A 45 21.00 -40.31 5.54
N ILE A 46 20.35 -41.41 5.95
CA ILE A 46 19.18 -41.96 5.25
C ILE A 46 18.03 -40.96 5.25
N ILE A 47 17.68 -40.36 6.40
CA ILE A 47 16.59 -39.37 6.50
C ILE A 47 16.87 -38.16 5.59
N SER A 48 18.07 -37.57 5.69
CA SER A 48 18.49 -36.43 4.86
C SER A 48 18.46 -36.75 3.37
N THR A 49 18.91 -37.94 2.97
CA THR A 49 18.98 -38.34 1.56
C THR A 49 17.58 -38.59 1.00
N ALA A 50 16.75 -39.34 1.71
CA ALA A 50 15.36 -39.58 1.29
C ALA A 50 14.56 -38.28 1.20
N ALA A 51 14.59 -37.43 2.22
CA ALA A 51 13.88 -36.15 2.23
C ALA A 51 14.37 -35.20 1.12
N ARG A 52 15.68 -35.17 0.81
CA ARG A 52 16.22 -34.38 -0.30
C ARG A 52 15.74 -34.90 -1.66
N THR A 53 15.72 -36.21 -1.88
CA THR A 53 15.16 -36.82 -3.11
C THR A 53 13.67 -36.52 -3.25
N CYS A 54 12.91 -36.57 -2.15
CA CYS A 54 11.48 -36.22 -2.12
C CYS A 54 11.19 -34.73 -2.38
N LEU A 55 12.13 -33.83 -2.08
CA LEU A 55 12.03 -32.39 -2.35
C LEU A 55 12.50 -32.02 -3.77
N GLY A 56 13.45 -32.77 -4.33
CA GLY A 56 14.05 -32.51 -5.65
C GLY A 56 13.34 -33.16 -6.84
N SER A 57 12.21 -33.85 -6.65
CA SER A 57 11.50 -34.53 -7.73
C SER A 57 9.99 -34.63 -7.47
N HIS A 58 9.22 -34.43 -8.55
CA HIS A 58 7.76 -34.58 -8.58
C HIS A 58 7.30 -35.87 -9.29
N ALA A 59 8.23 -36.79 -9.59
CA ALA A 59 7.89 -38.07 -10.20
C ALA A 59 7.02 -38.94 -9.24
N PRO A 60 6.16 -39.84 -9.75
CA PRO A 60 5.35 -40.74 -8.91
C PRO A 60 6.18 -41.56 -7.91
N VAL A 61 7.38 -41.97 -8.29
CA VAL A 61 8.36 -42.67 -7.42
C VAL A 61 8.80 -41.79 -6.24
N ALA A 62 8.91 -40.48 -6.42
CA ALA A 62 9.25 -39.55 -5.35
C ALA A 62 8.09 -39.35 -4.37
N LEU A 63 6.84 -39.37 -4.85
CA LEU A 63 5.64 -39.37 -4.00
C LEU A 63 5.52 -40.67 -3.19
N GLN A 64 5.73 -41.84 -3.82
CA GLN A 64 5.79 -43.12 -3.11
C GLN A 64 6.88 -43.12 -2.02
N LEU A 65 8.07 -42.55 -2.33
CA LEU A 65 9.14 -42.39 -1.35
C LEU A 65 8.76 -41.45 -0.18
N GLN A 66 7.91 -40.44 -0.40
CA GLN A 66 7.38 -39.60 0.69
C GLN A 66 6.48 -40.41 1.64
N GLU A 67 5.60 -41.25 1.10
CA GLU A 67 4.69 -42.09 1.89
C GLU A 67 5.43 -43.18 2.68
N GLU A 68 6.39 -43.84 2.04
CA GLU A 68 7.28 -44.83 2.66
C GLU A 68 8.17 -44.19 3.74
N LEU A 69 8.73 -43.01 3.50
CA LEU A 69 9.50 -42.27 4.50
C LEU A 69 8.62 -41.89 5.70
N ALA A 70 7.41 -41.39 5.47
CA ALA A 70 6.47 -41.08 6.54
C ALA A 70 6.07 -42.33 7.34
N ALA A 71 5.81 -43.46 6.67
CA ALA A 71 5.51 -44.74 7.31
C ALA A 71 6.68 -45.29 8.13
N ALA A 72 7.88 -45.25 7.58
CA ALA A 72 9.09 -45.72 8.24
C ALA A 72 9.44 -44.85 9.46
N LEU A 73 9.24 -43.53 9.40
CA LEU A 73 9.45 -42.62 10.54
C LEU A 73 8.39 -42.84 11.64
N GLU A 74 7.11 -42.82 11.28
CA GLU A 74 5.97 -43.00 12.19
C GLU A 74 5.98 -44.38 12.87
N GLY A 75 6.22 -45.45 12.12
CA GLY A 75 6.22 -46.84 12.59
C GLY A 75 7.53 -47.34 13.18
N SER A 76 8.60 -46.54 13.24
CA SER A 76 9.86 -46.90 13.92
C SER A 76 10.23 -46.02 15.10
N GLN A 77 9.59 -44.86 15.24
CA GLN A 77 9.91 -43.82 16.24
C GLN A 77 11.40 -43.42 16.24
N VAL A 78 12.12 -43.67 15.13
CA VAL A 78 13.59 -43.57 15.07
C VAL A 78 14.10 -42.15 15.37
N LEU A 79 13.33 -41.11 15.03
CA LEU A 79 13.65 -39.72 15.38
C LEU A 79 13.66 -39.45 16.89
N GLU A 80 12.77 -40.09 17.65
CA GLU A 80 12.67 -39.89 19.11
C GLU A 80 13.81 -40.63 19.82
N HIS A 81 14.09 -41.86 19.40
CA HIS A 81 15.21 -42.64 19.91
C HIS A 81 16.58 -42.04 19.52
N ALA A 82 16.71 -41.54 18.28
CA ALA A 82 17.93 -40.86 17.82
C ALA A 82 18.17 -39.54 18.56
N GLY A 83 17.14 -38.70 18.72
CA GLY A 83 17.24 -37.44 19.46
C GLY A 83 17.64 -37.65 20.93
N ARG A 84 17.10 -38.69 21.58
CA ARG A 84 17.49 -39.08 22.95
C ARG A 84 18.94 -39.57 23.01
N ALA A 85 19.33 -40.50 22.12
CA ALA A 85 20.68 -41.06 22.12
C ALA A 85 21.75 -39.98 21.83
N LEU A 86 21.50 -39.09 20.87
CA LEU A 86 22.40 -37.98 20.53
C LEU A 86 22.67 -37.06 21.74
N LEU A 87 21.64 -36.64 22.47
CA LEU A 87 21.81 -35.77 23.63
C LEU A 87 22.54 -36.46 24.79
N LEU A 88 22.32 -37.76 25.00
CA LEU A 88 23.03 -38.54 26.02
C LEU A 88 24.52 -38.72 25.67
N LEU A 89 24.84 -38.99 24.39
CA LEU A 89 26.23 -39.10 23.92
C LEU A 89 26.98 -37.76 24.04
N LEU A 90 26.35 -36.64 23.67
CA LEU A 90 26.96 -35.30 23.79
C LEU A 90 27.30 -34.96 25.26
N LEU A 91 26.42 -35.30 26.21
CA LEU A 91 26.69 -35.14 27.64
C LEU A 91 27.85 -36.03 28.11
N HIS A 92 27.87 -37.31 27.71
CA HIS A 92 28.91 -38.25 28.11
C HIS A 92 30.28 -37.90 27.53
N ALA A 93 30.36 -37.57 26.24
CA ALA A 93 31.58 -37.19 25.54
C ALA A 93 32.31 -36.03 26.23
N LYS A 94 31.55 -35.00 26.66
CA LYS A 94 32.10 -33.87 27.44
C LYS A 94 32.58 -34.30 28.83
N GLY A 95 31.84 -35.17 29.52
CA GLY A 95 32.25 -35.74 30.81
C GLY A 95 33.55 -36.55 30.73
N ALA A 96 33.79 -37.23 29.61
CA ALA A 96 35.02 -37.98 29.32
C ALA A 96 36.15 -37.13 28.69
N GLN A 97 35.91 -35.85 28.40
CA GLN A 97 36.79 -34.96 27.61
C GLN A 97 37.09 -35.46 26.18
N LEU A 98 36.32 -36.43 25.68
CA LEU A 98 36.45 -36.99 24.34
C LEU A 98 35.66 -36.15 23.33
N VAL A 99 36.25 -35.08 22.82
CA VAL A 99 35.70 -34.32 21.69
C VAL A 99 35.97 -35.10 20.39
N ASP A 100 35.14 -36.10 20.12
CA ASP A 100 35.18 -36.83 18.86
C ASP A 100 34.52 -36.02 17.73
N ALA A 101 35.28 -35.80 16.66
CA ALA A 101 34.81 -35.14 15.43
C ALA A 101 33.64 -35.88 14.76
N ASN A 102 33.52 -37.20 14.95
CA ASN A 102 32.38 -37.97 14.43
C ASN A 102 31.07 -37.54 15.10
N LEU A 103 31.08 -37.23 16.41
CA LEU A 103 29.88 -36.81 17.14
C LEU A 103 29.43 -35.40 16.76
N GLU A 104 30.36 -34.48 16.47
CA GLU A 104 30.05 -33.19 15.84
C GLU A 104 29.39 -33.39 14.46
N TYR A 105 29.97 -34.27 13.62
CA TYR A 105 29.41 -34.58 12.30
C TYR A 105 28.00 -35.19 12.37
N VAL A 106 27.75 -36.09 13.33
CA VAL A 106 26.42 -36.65 13.59
C VAL A 106 25.45 -35.55 14.03
N ALA A 107 25.84 -34.63 14.92
CA ALA A 107 24.99 -33.52 15.35
C ALA A 107 24.61 -32.57 14.19
N LEU A 108 25.56 -32.27 13.30
CA LEU A 108 25.32 -31.47 12.08
C LEU A 108 24.39 -32.20 11.08
N THR A 109 24.53 -33.51 10.96
CA THR A 109 23.70 -34.35 10.08
C THR A 109 22.30 -34.57 10.66
N ALA A 110 22.17 -34.66 11.98
CA ALA A 110 20.90 -34.66 12.69
C ALA A 110 20.11 -33.38 12.44
N ASN A 111 20.75 -32.22 12.58
CA ASN A 111 20.14 -30.95 12.26
C ASN A 111 19.72 -30.85 10.78
N SER A 112 20.58 -31.29 9.86
CA SER A 112 20.26 -31.30 8.42
C SER A 112 19.03 -32.17 8.13
N SER A 113 18.89 -33.29 8.82
CA SER A 113 17.72 -34.17 8.75
C SER A 113 16.44 -33.50 9.26
N HIS A 114 16.54 -32.84 10.42
CA HIS A 114 15.42 -32.10 11.03
C HIS A 114 14.90 -30.99 10.12
N LEU A 115 15.79 -30.19 9.52
CA LEU A 115 15.40 -29.15 8.55
C LEU A 115 14.72 -29.74 7.31
N LEU A 116 15.27 -30.81 6.74
CA LEU A 116 14.72 -31.44 5.54
C LEU A 116 13.35 -32.11 5.80
N VAL A 117 13.11 -32.65 7.00
CA VAL A 117 11.79 -33.16 7.40
C VAL A 117 10.78 -32.02 7.55
N ALA A 118 11.17 -30.88 8.13
CA ALA A 118 10.30 -29.71 8.25
C ALA A 118 9.96 -29.07 6.89
N TYR A 119 10.93 -28.97 5.98
CA TYR A 119 10.72 -28.51 4.61
C TYR A 119 9.88 -29.50 3.78
N LEU A 120 10.07 -30.82 3.96
CA LEU A 120 9.23 -31.82 3.30
C LEU A 120 7.78 -31.69 3.76
N GLN A 121 7.54 -31.60 5.08
CA GLN A 121 6.22 -31.34 5.67
C GLN A 121 5.59 -30.06 5.09
N HIS A 122 6.36 -28.98 4.95
CA HIS A 122 5.88 -27.74 4.33
C HIS A 122 5.39 -27.96 2.89
N SER A 123 6.18 -28.67 2.07
CA SER A 123 5.86 -28.93 0.66
C SER A 123 4.55 -29.72 0.47
N CYS A 124 4.20 -30.60 1.42
CA CYS A 124 2.96 -31.35 1.40
C CYS A 124 1.73 -30.46 1.62
N PHE A 125 1.81 -29.47 2.51
CA PHE A 125 0.73 -28.48 2.71
C PHE A 125 0.62 -27.48 1.56
N GLY A 126 1.74 -27.15 0.90
CA GLY A 126 1.72 -26.37 -0.35
C GLY A 126 0.91 -27.07 -1.46
N ARG A 127 1.28 -28.33 -1.78
CA ARG A 127 0.53 -29.17 -2.74
C ARG A 127 -0.94 -29.35 -2.35
N GLY A 128 -1.25 -29.45 -1.06
CA GLY A 128 -2.63 -29.55 -0.57
C GLY A 128 -3.56 -28.40 -1.01
N ALA A 129 -3.03 -27.20 -1.28
CA ALA A 129 -3.82 -26.07 -1.78
C ALA A 129 -4.08 -26.10 -3.29
N GLU A 130 -3.27 -26.85 -4.05
CA GLU A 130 -3.35 -26.96 -5.52
C GLU A 130 -4.07 -28.26 -5.93
N ASP A 131 -3.74 -29.39 -5.27
CA ASP A 131 -4.28 -30.74 -5.52
C ASP A 131 -5.54 -31.07 -4.67
N GLY A 132 -6.32 -30.05 -4.26
CA GLY A 132 -7.60 -30.26 -3.57
C GLY A 132 -7.53 -31.01 -2.23
N GLY A 133 -6.43 -30.87 -1.48
CA GLY A 133 -6.23 -31.44 -0.14
C GLY A 133 -5.37 -32.72 -0.07
N ALA A 134 -5.01 -33.34 -1.20
CA ALA A 134 -4.36 -34.65 -1.23
C ALA A 134 -3.04 -34.74 -0.42
N GLY A 135 -2.28 -33.65 -0.32
CA GLY A 135 -1.02 -33.59 0.44
C GLY A 135 -1.17 -33.46 1.97
N GLU A 136 -2.34 -33.08 2.48
CA GLU A 136 -2.54 -32.77 3.91
C GLU A 136 -2.36 -33.99 4.85
N PRO A 137 -2.90 -35.19 4.54
CA PRO A 137 -2.71 -36.37 5.40
C PRO A 137 -1.24 -36.75 5.57
N LEU A 138 -0.45 -36.67 4.50
CA LEU A 138 1.00 -36.94 4.50
C LEU A 138 1.76 -35.91 5.35
N GLY A 139 1.43 -34.62 5.19
CA GLY A 139 1.97 -33.55 6.02
C GLY A 139 1.65 -33.72 7.50
N ALA A 140 0.45 -34.21 7.84
CA ALA A 140 0.05 -34.51 9.21
C ALA A 140 0.82 -35.71 9.82
N ARG A 141 1.11 -36.75 9.03
CA ARG A 141 1.95 -37.90 9.45
C ARG A 141 3.38 -37.48 9.77
N LEU A 142 4.02 -36.73 8.87
CA LEU A 142 5.36 -36.16 9.10
C LEU A 142 5.39 -35.26 10.33
N CYS A 143 4.36 -34.43 10.52
CA CYS A 143 4.22 -33.59 11.71
C CYS A 143 4.15 -34.43 13.01
N ARG A 144 3.38 -35.52 13.04
CA ARG A 144 3.33 -36.43 14.21
C ARG A 144 4.69 -37.05 14.50
N ALA A 145 5.35 -37.62 13.49
CA ALA A 145 6.65 -38.27 13.66
C ALA A 145 7.76 -37.31 14.14
N ALA A 146 7.68 -36.03 13.77
CA ALA A 146 8.61 -34.99 14.20
C ALA A 146 8.22 -34.28 15.52
N SER A 147 7.03 -34.54 16.08
CA SER A 147 6.54 -33.90 17.32
C SER A 147 6.96 -34.63 18.61
N GLY A 148 7.81 -35.66 18.50
CA GLY A 148 8.39 -36.37 19.64
C GLY A 148 9.17 -35.42 20.58
N ARG A 149 9.13 -35.68 21.89
CA ARG A 149 9.72 -34.78 22.90
C ARG A 149 11.24 -34.74 22.79
N CYS A 150 11.87 -35.89 22.59
CA CYS A 150 13.31 -36.02 22.44
C CYS A 150 13.77 -35.46 21.07
N THR A 151 12.99 -35.65 20.00
CA THR A 151 13.28 -35.05 18.69
C THR A 151 13.21 -33.52 18.73
N GLN A 152 12.13 -32.97 19.31
CA GLN A 152 11.95 -31.53 19.48
C GLN A 152 13.02 -30.94 20.39
N HIS A 153 13.35 -31.60 21.51
CA HIS A 153 14.40 -31.14 22.41
C HIS A 153 15.79 -31.19 21.77
N ALA A 154 16.11 -32.23 20.98
CA ALA A 154 17.39 -32.29 20.26
C ALA A 154 17.52 -31.17 19.22
N ALA A 155 16.49 -30.92 18.42
CA ALA A 155 16.47 -29.81 17.47
C ALA A 155 16.57 -28.44 18.16
N LEU A 156 15.83 -28.26 19.26
CA LEU A 156 15.89 -27.06 20.09
C LEU A 156 17.30 -26.81 20.65
N CYS A 157 17.95 -27.84 21.18
CA CYS A 157 19.30 -27.74 21.74
C CYS A 157 20.33 -27.34 20.66
N LEU A 158 20.31 -28.01 19.51
CA LEU A 158 21.23 -27.74 18.40
C LEU A 158 21.12 -26.31 17.85
N GLY A 159 19.93 -25.71 17.85
CA GLY A 159 19.72 -24.31 17.44
C GLY A 159 19.96 -23.29 18.56
N LEU A 160 19.56 -23.58 19.80
CA LEU A 160 19.77 -22.67 20.94
C LEU A 160 21.24 -22.48 21.28
N ALA A 161 22.09 -23.51 21.11
CA ALA A 161 23.53 -23.37 21.29
C ALA A 161 24.12 -22.30 20.36
N VAL A 162 23.77 -22.37 19.06
CA VAL A 162 24.15 -21.38 18.05
C VAL A 162 23.58 -19.99 18.38
N LEU A 163 22.29 -19.92 18.75
CA LEU A 163 21.63 -18.65 19.05
C LEU A 163 22.29 -17.95 20.25
N CYS A 164 22.55 -18.67 21.34
CA CYS A 164 23.22 -18.12 22.53
C CYS A 164 24.70 -17.78 22.28
N HIS A 165 25.38 -18.47 21.35
CA HIS A 165 26.70 -18.09 20.88
C HIS A 165 26.66 -16.77 20.07
N ALA A 166 25.62 -16.58 19.25
CA ALA A 166 25.47 -15.43 18.37
C ALA A 166 25.08 -14.13 19.09
N ASP A 167 24.16 -14.17 20.07
CA ASP A 167 23.65 -12.96 20.75
C ASP A 167 23.99 -12.88 22.25
N GLY A 168 24.39 -13.99 22.90
CA GLY A 168 24.64 -14.04 24.34
C GLY A 168 23.40 -14.07 25.23
N GLY A 169 22.21 -14.23 24.66
CA GLY A 169 20.91 -14.29 25.34
C GLY A 169 20.62 -15.62 26.05
N PRO A 170 19.43 -15.76 26.67
CA PRO A 170 19.14 -16.84 27.62
C PRO A 170 19.04 -18.22 26.98
N ALA A 171 19.59 -19.25 27.63
CA ALA A 171 19.50 -20.64 27.18
C ALA A 171 18.16 -21.35 27.54
N TYR A 172 17.13 -20.59 27.95
CA TYR A 172 15.79 -21.06 28.32
C TYR A 172 15.74 -22.28 29.27
N GLY A 173 16.69 -22.39 30.20
CA GLY A 173 16.77 -23.48 31.16
C GLY A 173 17.57 -24.72 30.71
N MET A 174 18.24 -24.67 29.56
CA MET A 174 19.20 -25.70 29.15
C MET A 174 20.38 -25.77 30.15
N PRO A 175 20.83 -26.97 30.58
CA PRO A 175 22.01 -27.12 31.43
C PRO A 175 23.28 -26.56 30.78
N PRO A 176 24.16 -25.85 31.51
CA PRO A 176 25.41 -25.31 30.97
C PRO A 176 26.40 -26.41 30.53
N GLU A 177 26.29 -27.61 31.10
CA GLU A 177 27.03 -28.81 30.68
C GLU A 177 26.69 -29.14 29.22
N LEU A 178 25.40 -29.27 28.92
CA LEU A 178 24.86 -29.54 27.59
C LEU A 178 25.11 -28.39 26.62
N LEU A 179 24.88 -27.14 27.04
CA LEU A 179 25.06 -25.96 26.19
C LEU A 179 26.49 -25.88 25.61
N ALA A 180 27.50 -26.16 26.44
CA ALA A 180 28.90 -26.22 26.03
C ALA A 180 29.39 -27.65 25.69
N ALA A 181 28.46 -28.57 25.34
CA ALA A 181 28.74 -29.82 24.63
C ALA A 181 28.29 -29.75 23.15
N LEU A 182 27.43 -28.78 22.79
CA LEU A 182 26.79 -28.68 21.49
C LEU A 182 27.66 -27.87 20.49
N PRO A 183 27.67 -28.27 19.19
CA PRO A 183 28.42 -27.52 18.17
C PRO A 183 27.76 -26.17 17.88
N THR A 184 28.57 -25.11 17.84
CA THR A 184 28.13 -23.72 17.69
C THR A 184 28.57 -23.07 16.37
N ASP A 185 29.79 -23.36 15.92
CA ASP A 185 30.33 -22.99 14.61
C ASP A 185 31.57 -23.87 14.32
N LEU A 186 32.06 -23.92 13.08
CA LEU A 186 33.26 -24.70 12.75
C LEU A 186 34.52 -24.04 13.35
N PRO A 187 35.56 -24.81 13.73
CA PRO A 187 36.82 -24.25 14.26
C PRO A 187 37.49 -23.21 13.34
N ALA A 188 37.33 -23.36 12.02
CA ALA A 188 37.87 -22.41 11.03
C ALA A 188 37.08 -21.09 10.92
N SER A 189 35.77 -21.10 11.22
CA SER A 189 34.93 -19.89 11.30
C SER A 189 34.88 -19.32 12.72
N ALA A 190 35.33 -20.03 13.75
CA ALA A 190 35.35 -19.54 15.14
C ALA A 190 36.07 -18.17 15.27
N SER A 191 37.09 -17.91 14.45
CA SER A 191 37.81 -16.63 14.39
C SER A 191 37.08 -15.50 13.63
N THR A 192 36.10 -15.81 12.76
CA THR A 192 35.37 -14.82 11.96
C THR A 192 34.07 -14.40 12.64
N ARG A 193 33.75 -13.11 12.63
CA ARG A 193 32.45 -12.61 13.16
C ARG A 193 31.24 -13.14 12.37
N VAL A 194 31.44 -13.53 11.11
CA VAL A 194 30.41 -14.15 10.27
C VAL A 194 30.25 -15.63 10.63
N MET A 195 29.02 -16.07 10.82
CA MET A 195 28.65 -17.46 11.08
C MET A 195 28.82 -18.33 9.83
N SER A 196 29.20 -19.60 9.99
CA SER A 196 29.12 -20.56 8.88
C SER A 196 27.67 -20.86 8.47
N SER A 197 27.46 -21.24 7.20
CA SER A 197 26.15 -21.68 6.71
C SER A 197 25.64 -22.94 7.43
N ARG A 198 26.52 -23.75 8.05
CA ARG A 198 26.12 -24.85 8.95
C ARG A 198 25.45 -24.33 10.22
N ALA A 199 26.03 -23.31 10.86
CA ALA A 199 25.43 -22.65 12.02
C ALA A 199 24.10 -21.95 11.65
N ALA A 200 24.01 -21.30 10.48
CA ALA A 200 22.73 -20.78 9.97
C ALA A 200 21.70 -21.90 9.75
N THR A 201 22.12 -23.05 9.19
CA THR A 201 21.29 -24.25 9.03
C THR A 201 20.82 -24.82 10.37
N GLN A 202 21.57 -24.67 11.47
CA GLN A 202 21.15 -25.05 12.82
C GLN A 202 20.04 -24.15 13.38
N LEU A 203 20.09 -22.84 13.13
CA LEU A 203 18.97 -21.95 13.45
C LEU A 203 17.71 -22.36 12.67
N LYS A 204 17.84 -22.59 11.36
CA LYS A 204 16.71 -23.01 10.49
C LYS A 204 16.12 -24.35 10.90
N GLY A 205 16.94 -25.33 11.26
CA GLY A 205 16.49 -26.66 11.72
C GLY A 205 15.65 -26.57 13.00
N MET A 206 16.09 -25.78 13.99
CA MET A 206 15.30 -25.48 15.19
C MET A 206 13.98 -24.76 14.85
N VAL A 207 14.04 -23.71 14.02
CA VAL A 207 12.88 -22.90 13.60
C VAL A 207 11.80 -23.78 12.94
N GLY A 208 12.20 -24.60 11.97
CA GLY A 208 11.30 -25.51 11.26
C GLY A 208 10.70 -26.59 12.16
N MET A 209 11.49 -27.17 13.08
CA MET A 209 11.00 -28.18 14.01
C MET A 209 10.01 -27.62 15.05
N LEU A 210 10.27 -26.42 15.59
CA LEU A 210 9.36 -25.75 16.52
C LEU A 210 7.95 -25.59 15.93
N ARG A 211 7.84 -25.29 14.62
CA ARG A 211 6.54 -25.18 13.91
C ARG A 211 5.72 -26.47 13.96
N LEU A 212 6.37 -27.63 14.03
CA LEU A 212 5.74 -28.94 14.11
C LEU A 212 5.31 -29.24 15.56
N GLY A 213 6.23 -29.06 16.51
CA GLY A 213 6.06 -29.39 17.93
C GLY A 213 5.16 -28.46 18.74
N LYS A 214 4.04 -27.97 18.20
CA LYS A 214 3.19 -26.90 18.78
C LYS A 214 2.73 -27.14 20.22
N THR A 215 2.60 -28.40 20.64
CA THR A 215 2.17 -28.82 21.99
C THR A 215 3.31 -29.38 22.85
N ALA A 216 4.52 -29.51 22.31
CA ALA A 216 5.70 -29.96 23.03
C ALA A 216 6.33 -28.82 23.86
N PRO A 217 7.14 -29.14 24.89
CA PRO A 217 8.07 -28.17 25.47
C PRO A 217 8.94 -27.54 24.37
N PRO A 218 9.17 -26.21 24.38
CA PRO A 218 8.97 -25.29 25.50
C PRO A 218 7.58 -24.61 25.54
N GLY A 219 6.65 -24.99 24.65
CA GLY A 219 5.28 -24.44 24.61
C GLY A 219 5.14 -23.08 23.90
N ARG A 220 3.90 -22.69 23.60
CA ARG A 220 3.53 -21.60 22.65
C ARG A 220 4.37 -20.33 22.79
N ARG A 221 4.42 -19.74 23.99
CA ARG A 221 5.06 -18.44 24.22
C ARG A 221 6.58 -18.51 24.14
N ALA A 222 7.20 -19.56 24.67
CA ALA A 222 8.65 -19.72 24.59
C ALA A 222 9.11 -20.05 23.16
N ALA A 223 8.36 -20.89 22.43
CA ALA A 223 8.60 -21.13 21.01
C ALA A 223 8.53 -19.81 20.20
N LEU A 224 7.48 -19.01 20.42
CA LEU A 224 7.32 -17.70 19.78
C LEU A 224 8.47 -16.72 20.13
N ALA A 225 8.89 -16.65 21.39
CA ALA A 225 10.01 -15.82 21.82
C ALA A 225 11.36 -16.25 21.20
N ILE A 226 11.59 -17.57 21.04
CA ILE A 226 12.76 -18.10 20.33
C ILE A 226 12.71 -17.71 18.85
N LEU A 227 11.57 -17.87 18.20
CA LEU A 227 11.38 -17.52 16.78
C LEU A 227 11.61 -16.01 16.54
N TYR A 228 11.08 -15.14 17.40
CA TYR A 228 11.39 -13.70 17.32
C TYR A 228 12.86 -13.40 17.56
N ARG A 229 13.52 -14.05 18.51
CA ARG A 229 14.96 -13.85 18.77
C ARG A 229 15.82 -14.23 17.57
N VAL A 230 15.49 -15.31 16.87
CA VAL A 230 16.14 -15.69 15.59
C VAL A 230 15.86 -14.64 14.50
N GLY A 231 14.63 -14.15 14.39
CA GLY A 231 14.26 -13.11 13.44
C GLY A 231 14.98 -11.78 13.67
N TRP A 232 15.06 -11.31 14.92
CA TRP A 232 15.79 -10.09 15.28
C TRP A 232 17.30 -10.25 15.12
N LEU A 233 17.89 -11.40 15.43
CA LEU A 233 19.30 -11.69 15.10
C LEU A 233 19.56 -11.55 13.59
N ALA A 234 18.63 -11.94 12.73
CA ALA A 234 18.76 -11.75 11.28
C ALA A 234 18.66 -10.27 10.88
N VAL A 235 17.73 -9.50 11.48
CA VAL A 235 17.63 -8.04 11.27
C VAL A 235 18.93 -7.34 11.70
N ASP A 236 19.45 -7.65 12.89
CA ASP A 236 20.67 -7.04 13.42
C ASP A 236 21.93 -7.48 12.66
N SER A 237 21.96 -8.72 12.15
CA SER A 237 23.00 -9.16 11.20
C SER A 237 22.98 -8.34 9.91
N ALA A 238 21.80 -8.07 9.34
CA ALA A 238 21.67 -7.26 8.12
C ALA A 238 22.03 -5.77 8.35
N ARG A 239 21.70 -5.22 9.54
CA ARG A 239 22.15 -3.88 9.97
C ARG A 239 23.67 -3.80 10.03
N GLU A 240 24.33 -4.76 10.67
CA GLU A 240 25.80 -4.81 10.78
C GLU A 240 26.48 -4.99 9.41
N LEU A 241 25.95 -5.84 8.53
CA LEU A 241 26.44 -5.99 7.15
C LEU A 241 26.32 -4.68 6.35
N THR A 242 25.19 -3.98 6.49
CA THR A 242 24.95 -2.69 5.83
C THR A 242 25.81 -1.57 6.44
N GLY A 243 26.05 -1.64 7.75
CA GLY A 243 26.96 -0.76 8.48
C GLY A 243 28.40 -0.92 8.00
N ALA A 244 28.90 -2.15 7.87
CA ALA A 244 30.22 -2.45 7.34
C ALA A 244 30.39 -1.96 5.87
N ALA A 245 29.36 -2.12 5.04
CA ALA A 245 29.38 -1.65 3.65
C ALA A 245 29.40 -0.10 3.52
N ARG A 246 28.91 0.64 4.53
CA ARG A 246 28.95 2.11 4.58
C ARG A 246 30.12 2.66 5.42
N GLY A 247 30.68 1.83 6.30
CA GLY A 247 31.61 2.18 7.37
C GLY A 247 33.06 2.45 6.97
N GLY A 248 33.30 2.97 5.77
CA GLY A 248 34.62 3.48 5.36
C GLY A 248 34.96 4.87 5.94
N SER A 249 34.02 5.50 6.66
CA SER A 249 34.19 6.82 7.28
C SER A 249 33.44 6.87 8.62
N GLY A 250 34.09 7.40 9.65
CA GLY A 250 33.57 7.40 11.02
C GLY A 250 32.56 8.53 11.29
N GLY A 251 31.28 8.20 11.37
CA GLY A 251 30.22 9.08 11.87
C GLY A 251 29.50 8.45 13.06
N SER A 252 29.76 8.93 14.28
CA SER A 252 29.11 8.39 15.48
C SER A 252 27.66 8.88 15.59
N ALA A 253 26.71 7.99 15.28
CA ALA A 253 25.29 8.25 15.46
C ALA A 253 24.87 7.94 16.91
N VAL A 254 24.63 8.98 17.72
CA VAL A 254 24.18 8.84 19.11
C VAL A 254 22.70 8.46 19.15
N GLY A 255 22.44 7.15 19.07
CA GLY A 255 21.17 6.52 19.46
C GLY A 255 21.43 5.50 20.56
N LEU A 256 20.38 5.08 21.28
CA LEU A 256 20.46 4.01 22.28
C LEU A 256 20.83 2.69 21.58
N ALA A 257 22.12 2.37 21.57
CA ALA A 257 22.65 1.23 20.83
C ALA A 257 22.20 -0.09 21.45
N VAL A 258 21.34 -0.82 20.72
CA VAL A 258 21.11 -2.25 20.96
C VAL A 258 22.48 -2.94 20.85
N PRO A 259 22.88 -3.80 21.82
CA PRO A 259 24.18 -4.48 21.77
C PRO A 259 24.33 -5.28 20.47
N ALA A 260 25.31 -4.90 19.65
CA ALA A 260 25.54 -5.55 18.36
C ALA A 260 25.86 -7.04 18.56
N PRO A 261 25.33 -7.93 17.70
CA PRO A 261 25.48 -9.37 17.89
C PRO A 261 26.94 -9.82 17.81
N ARG A 262 27.29 -10.82 18.62
CA ARG A 262 28.63 -11.42 18.73
C ARG A 262 29.02 -12.15 17.45
N ARG A 263 28.02 -12.77 16.79
CA ARG A 263 28.15 -13.44 15.49
C ARG A 263 27.04 -12.92 14.58
N ILE A 264 27.37 -12.64 13.31
CA ILE A 264 26.40 -12.20 12.30
C ILE A 264 26.11 -13.32 11.30
N ILE A 265 24.85 -13.46 10.91
CA ILE A 265 24.43 -14.39 9.85
C ILE A 265 24.96 -13.86 8.50
N ALA A 266 25.49 -14.76 7.67
CA ALA A 266 26.01 -14.41 6.35
C ALA A 266 24.92 -13.84 5.42
N ALA A 267 25.31 -12.92 4.52
CA ALA A 267 24.38 -12.24 3.61
C ALA A 267 23.56 -13.18 2.71
N GLY A 268 24.10 -14.37 2.36
CA GLY A 268 23.36 -15.39 1.61
C GLY A 268 22.29 -16.15 2.42
N ASP A 269 22.46 -16.24 3.74
CA ASP A 269 21.57 -16.99 4.65
C ASP A 269 20.55 -16.09 5.36
N VAL A 270 20.88 -14.80 5.58
CA VAL A 270 20.14 -13.89 6.49
C VAL A 270 18.64 -13.76 6.16
N LEU A 271 18.29 -13.68 4.87
CA LEU A 271 16.90 -13.60 4.45
C LEU A 271 16.14 -14.92 4.67
N MET A 272 16.76 -16.07 4.40
CA MET A 272 16.11 -17.36 4.62
C MET A 272 15.90 -17.65 6.11
N VAL A 273 16.84 -17.27 6.97
CA VAL A 273 16.65 -17.37 8.44
C VAL A 273 15.51 -16.47 8.90
N ALA A 274 15.42 -15.25 8.36
CA ALA A 274 14.36 -14.30 8.70
C ALA A 274 12.97 -14.74 8.22
N LEU A 275 12.86 -15.24 6.98
CA LEU A 275 11.60 -15.74 6.41
C LEU A 275 11.14 -17.02 7.12
N ASP A 276 12.04 -17.99 7.35
CA ASP A 276 11.72 -19.21 8.11
C ASP A 276 11.18 -18.83 9.50
N ALA A 277 11.82 -17.87 10.20
CA ALA A 277 11.39 -17.42 11.53
C ALA A 277 10.03 -16.69 11.52
N LEU A 278 9.77 -15.85 10.51
CA LEU A 278 8.52 -15.12 10.36
C LEU A 278 7.35 -16.05 9.99
N GLU A 279 7.56 -16.98 9.04
CA GLU A 279 6.53 -17.95 8.66
C GLU A 279 6.26 -18.97 9.78
N CYS A 280 7.30 -19.48 10.45
CA CYS A 280 7.13 -20.45 11.52
C CYS A 280 6.49 -19.87 12.78
N SER A 281 6.51 -18.54 12.99
CA SER A 281 5.86 -17.88 14.13
C SER A 281 4.37 -17.59 13.91
N ALA A 282 3.92 -17.37 12.68
CA ALA A 282 2.51 -17.06 12.40
C ALA A 282 1.49 -18.10 12.93
N PRO A 283 1.74 -19.43 12.89
CA PRO A 283 0.85 -20.44 13.48
C PRO A 283 0.67 -20.34 15.01
N PHE A 284 1.57 -19.67 15.74
CA PHE A 284 1.48 -19.52 17.20
C PHE A 284 0.63 -18.32 17.63
N LEU A 285 0.34 -17.39 16.71
CA LEU A 285 -0.46 -16.19 16.95
C LEU A 285 -1.97 -16.45 16.79
N ARG A 286 -2.33 -17.39 15.91
CA ARG A 286 -3.74 -17.73 15.60
C ARG A 286 -4.55 -18.01 16.87
N ARG A 287 -5.76 -17.46 16.93
CA ARG A 287 -6.68 -17.62 18.06
C ARG A 287 -7.16 -19.08 18.16
N PRO A 288 -7.01 -19.77 19.30
CA PRO A 288 -7.69 -21.04 19.51
C PRO A 288 -9.20 -20.82 19.64
N VAL A 289 -9.98 -21.63 18.95
CA VAL A 289 -11.45 -21.55 18.96
C VAL A 289 -11.99 -21.76 20.38
N GLY A 290 -12.93 -20.93 20.81
CA GLY A 290 -13.66 -21.10 22.07
C GLY A 290 -12.99 -20.55 23.34
N VAL A 291 -11.82 -19.90 23.26
CA VAL A 291 -11.14 -19.33 24.44
C VAL A 291 -11.14 -17.79 24.43
N PRO A 292 -11.72 -17.14 25.46
CA PRO A 292 -11.48 -15.73 25.80
C PRO A 292 -10.42 -15.61 26.91
N GLU A 293 -9.24 -15.06 26.61
CA GLU A 293 -8.19 -14.89 27.63
C GLU A 293 -7.18 -13.77 27.25
N THR A 294 -7.25 -12.64 27.97
CA THR A 294 -6.31 -11.50 27.95
C THR A 294 -5.84 -11.04 26.57
N ASP A 295 -6.69 -10.30 25.85
CA ASP A 295 -6.41 -9.88 24.46
C ASP A 295 -5.13 -9.02 24.33
N SER A 296 -4.80 -8.19 25.33
CA SER A 296 -3.63 -7.28 25.30
C SER A 296 -2.29 -7.99 25.07
N VAL A 297 -2.04 -9.14 25.69
CA VAL A 297 -0.76 -9.86 25.51
C VAL A 297 -0.70 -10.54 24.15
N ARG A 298 -1.84 -11.01 23.61
CA ARG A 298 -1.91 -11.56 22.24
C ARG A 298 -1.77 -10.46 21.18
N ALA A 299 -2.35 -9.28 21.42
CA ALA A 299 -2.15 -8.11 20.58
C ALA A 299 -0.67 -7.67 20.57
N ALA A 300 -0.03 -7.62 21.74
CA ALA A 300 1.40 -7.30 21.84
C ALA A 300 2.32 -8.35 21.18
N GLU A 301 1.98 -9.64 21.29
CA GLU A 301 2.60 -10.74 20.53
C GLU A 301 2.43 -10.48 19.01
N ALA A 302 1.21 -10.31 18.52
CA ALA A 302 0.92 -10.10 17.09
C ALA A 302 1.56 -8.83 16.51
N ALA A 303 1.50 -7.69 17.21
CA ALA A 303 2.19 -6.47 16.82
C ALA A 303 3.73 -6.64 16.83
N GLY A 304 4.26 -7.55 17.66
CA GLY A 304 5.66 -7.96 17.65
C GLY A 304 6.05 -8.68 16.36
N TRP A 305 5.17 -9.53 15.83
CA TRP A 305 5.34 -10.18 14.52
C TRP A 305 5.35 -9.17 13.38
N TRP A 306 4.42 -8.23 13.36
CA TRP A 306 4.38 -7.19 12.33
C TRP A 306 5.55 -6.21 12.41
N ARG A 307 6.01 -5.84 13.61
CA ARG A 307 7.27 -5.08 13.81
C ARG A 307 8.49 -5.83 13.26
N LEU A 308 8.55 -7.15 13.44
CA LEU A 308 9.60 -7.98 12.82
C LEU A 308 9.45 -8.02 11.30
N ALA A 309 8.24 -8.22 10.76
CA ALA A 309 7.99 -8.20 9.30
C ALA A 309 8.42 -6.87 8.65
N ALA A 310 8.06 -5.75 9.27
CA ALA A 310 8.47 -4.42 8.83
C ALA A 310 9.99 -4.23 8.87
N ALA A 311 10.67 -4.75 9.90
CA ALA A 311 12.13 -4.72 10.00
C ALA A 311 12.83 -5.63 8.96
N ILE A 312 12.23 -6.76 8.60
CA ILE A 312 12.71 -7.66 7.53
C ILE A 312 12.61 -6.97 6.16
N VAL A 313 11.46 -6.37 5.84
CA VAL A 313 11.26 -5.55 4.63
C VAL A 313 12.25 -4.37 4.60
N ALA A 314 12.47 -3.73 5.74
CA ALA A 314 13.36 -2.58 5.84
C ALA A 314 14.82 -2.97 5.59
N GLU A 315 15.38 -3.84 6.43
CA GLU A 315 16.83 -4.00 6.57
C GLU A 315 17.39 -5.24 5.85
N ILE A 316 16.57 -6.28 5.64
CA ILE A 316 17.02 -7.57 5.09
C ILE A 316 16.68 -7.71 3.60
N LEU A 317 15.52 -7.23 3.15
CA LEU A 317 15.09 -7.32 1.75
C LEU A 317 16.14 -6.80 0.72
N PRO A 318 16.91 -5.72 0.98
CA PRO A 318 17.99 -5.29 0.07
C PRO A 318 19.13 -6.31 -0.14
N HIS A 319 19.24 -7.34 0.70
CA HIS A 319 20.23 -8.42 0.58
C HIS A 319 19.67 -9.66 -0.16
N ALA A 320 18.43 -9.61 -0.67
CA ALA A 320 17.81 -10.76 -1.34
C ALA A 320 18.44 -11.04 -2.72
N VAL A 321 18.94 -12.26 -2.92
CA VAL A 321 19.54 -12.68 -4.20
C VAL A 321 18.50 -13.17 -5.23
N ALA A 322 17.26 -13.42 -4.82
CA ALA A 322 16.22 -13.99 -5.70
C ALA A 322 14.82 -13.42 -5.42
N ALA A 323 14.11 -13.03 -6.49
CA ALA A 323 12.78 -12.41 -6.45
C ALA A 323 11.69 -13.32 -5.83
N VAL A 324 11.86 -14.64 -5.86
CA VAL A 324 10.94 -15.60 -5.22
C VAL A 324 10.79 -15.35 -3.71
N HIS A 325 11.84 -14.89 -3.03
CA HIS A 325 11.80 -14.56 -1.61
C HIS A 325 10.97 -13.28 -1.33
N ALA A 326 11.04 -12.29 -2.23
CA ALA A 326 10.22 -11.08 -2.15
C ALA A 326 8.72 -11.38 -2.38
N VAL A 327 8.41 -12.24 -3.34
CA VAL A 327 7.03 -12.73 -3.56
C VAL A 327 6.53 -13.53 -2.35
N THR A 328 7.37 -14.37 -1.75
CA THR A 328 7.04 -15.13 -0.53
C THR A 328 6.79 -14.19 0.65
N LEU A 329 7.64 -13.17 0.85
CA LEU A 329 7.44 -12.15 1.87
C LEU A 329 6.09 -11.42 1.70
N GLY A 330 5.76 -11.00 0.47
CA GLY A 330 4.48 -10.36 0.15
C GLY A 330 3.26 -11.25 0.41
N ARG A 331 3.39 -12.58 0.25
CA ARG A 331 2.34 -13.55 0.62
C ARG A 331 2.22 -13.73 2.14
N ILE A 332 3.33 -13.68 2.87
CA ILE A 332 3.36 -13.80 4.33
C ILE A 332 2.70 -12.56 4.98
N ILE A 333 3.03 -11.34 4.54
CA ILE A 333 2.54 -10.08 5.13
C ILE A 333 1.14 -9.64 4.63
N ASN A 334 0.31 -10.62 4.24
CA ASN A 334 -1.05 -10.40 3.76
C ASN A 334 -2.05 -10.16 4.91
N LEU A 335 -3.17 -9.48 4.60
CA LEU A 335 -4.26 -9.16 5.54
C LEU A 335 -5.60 -9.76 5.08
N PRO A 336 -5.81 -11.09 5.19
CA PRO A 336 -7.07 -11.73 4.82
C PRO A 336 -8.30 -11.15 5.53
N GLU A 337 -8.24 -10.85 6.84
CA GLU A 337 -9.39 -10.28 7.57
C GLU A 337 -9.68 -8.84 7.10
N GLY A 338 -8.62 -8.03 6.93
CA GLY A 338 -8.73 -6.65 6.43
C GLY A 338 -9.34 -6.56 5.03
N ARG A 339 -8.97 -7.48 4.11
CA ARG A 339 -9.53 -7.54 2.75
C ARG A 339 -11.02 -7.92 2.73
N LEU A 340 -11.48 -8.71 3.69
CA LEU A 340 -12.88 -9.15 3.74
C LEU A 340 -13.84 -8.01 4.09
N LEU A 341 -13.43 -7.04 4.93
CA LEU A 341 -14.23 -5.84 5.21
C LEU A 341 -14.62 -5.08 3.94
N VAL A 342 -13.64 -4.84 3.05
CA VAL A 342 -13.79 -3.92 1.91
C VAL A 342 -14.34 -4.62 0.66
N ARG A 343 -14.19 -5.94 0.55
CA ARG A 343 -14.77 -6.73 -0.56
C ARG A 343 -16.30 -6.68 -0.64
N SER A 344 -16.98 -6.30 0.44
CA SER A 344 -18.44 -6.10 0.47
C SER A 344 -18.90 -4.78 -0.15
N GLY A 345 -18.00 -3.85 -0.49
CA GLY A 345 -18.33 -2.52 -1.04
C GLY A 345 -18.97 -1.55 -0.05
N ALA A 346 -19.49 -2.01 1.09
CA ALA A 346 -20.14 -1.18 2.10
C ALA A 346 -19.19 -0.15 2.73
N LEU A 347 -19.59 1.12 2.76
CA LEU A 347 -18.87 2.18 3.47
C LEU A 347 -19.01 2.20 5.01
N PRO A 348 -20.08 1.69 5.68
CA PRO A 348 -20.09 1.60 7.14
C PRO A 348 -19.09 0.54 7.63
N LEU A 349 -17.88 0.98 7.96
CA LEU A 349 -16.84 0.19 8.60
C LEU A 349 -17.10 0.16 10.12
N PRO A 350 -16.80 -0.95 10.83
CA PRO A 350 -16.87 -0.96 12.28
C PRO A 350 -15.96 0.12 12.90
N PRO A 351 -16.27 0.62 14.11
CA PRO A 351 -15.46 1.67 14.75
C PRO A 351 -14.08 1.15 15.19
N GLU A 352 -13.95 -0.14 15.48
CA GLU A 352 -12.70 -0.80 15.86
C GLU A 352 -12.13 -1.64 14.70
N PRO A 353 -10.80 -1.61 14.46
CA PRO A 353 -10.15 -2.48 13.48
C PRO A 353 -10.24 -3.98 13.87
N PRO A 354 -10.32 -4.91 12.89
CA PRO A 354 -10.10 -6.32 13.15
C PRO A 354 -8.74 -6.57 13.81
N PRO A 355 -8.59 -7.56 14.71
CA PRO A 355 -7.34 -7.77 15.47
C PRO A 355 -6.10 -7.94 14.59
N GLU A 356 -6.23 -8.56 13.41
CA GLU A 356 -5.15 -8.66 12.43
C GLU A 356 -4.69 -7.28 11.91
N VAL A 357 -5.64 -6.39 11.59
CA VAL A 357 -5.39 -5.04 11.09
C VAL A 357 -4.82 -4.14 12.19
N ALA A 358 -5.37 -4.23 13.40
CA ALA A 358 -4.88 -3.50 14.58
C ALA A 358 -3.40 -3.83 14.85
N ALA A 359 -3.07 -5.12 14.95
CA ALA A 359 -1.70 -5.59 15.17
C ALA A 359 -0.75 -5.21 14.02
N ALA A 360 -1.25 -5.10 12.79
CA ALA A 360 -0.45 -4.66 11.65
C ALA A 360 -0.10 -3.16 11.70
N LEU A 361 -1.05 -2.34 12.15
CA LEU A 361 -0.86 -0.90 12.33
C LEU A 361 0.08 -0.59 13.52
N ASP A 362 -0.12 -1.24 14.67
CA ASP A 362 0.83 -1.27 15.81
C ASP A 362 2.20 -1.87 15.42
N GLY A 363 2.20 -2.67 14.35
CA GLY A 363 3.36 -3.23 13.68
C GLY A 363 4.20 -2.22 12.89
N GLY A 364 3.64 -1.05 12.58
CA GLY A 364 4.23 -0.06 11.66
C GLY A 364 4.06 -0.39 10.18
N LEU A 365 3.11 -1.27 9.80
CA LEU A 365 2.92 -1.72 8.41
C LEU A 365 2.66 -0.55 7.45
N LEU A 366 1.93 0.50 7.87
CA LEU A 366 1.59 1.64 7.00
C LEU A 366 2.84 2.40 6.52
N ARG A 367 3.79 2.68 7.42
CA ARG A 367 5.11 3.25 7.11
C ARG A 367 5.99 2.28 6.31
N CYS A 368 5.89 0.97 6.58
CA CYS A 368 6.58 -0.06 5.81
C CYS A 368 6.13 -0.09 4.33
N LEU A 369 4.81 0.04 4.08
CA LEU A 369 4.25 0.11 2.73
C LEU A 369 4.65 1.40 2.01
N GLU A 370 4.73 2.53 2.71
CA GLU A 370 5.24 3.78 2.11
C GLU A 370 6.70 3.62 1.66
N ARG A 371 7.57 3.06 2.51
CA ARG A 371 8.98 2.74 2.18
C ARG A 371 9.09 1.77 1.00
N LEU A 372 8.23 0.74 0.94
CA LEU A 372 8.14 -0.18 -0.21
C LEU A 372 7.79 0.57 -1.49
N MET A 373 6.73 1.38 -1.50
CA MET A 373 6.26 2.08 -2.70
C MET A 373 7.28 3.10 -3.23
N ARG A 374 7.96 3.82 -2.33
CA ARG A 374 9.08 4.73 -2.68
C ARG A 374 10.18 4.01 -3.44
N ARG A 375 10.65 2.88 -2.91
CA ARG A 375 11.76 2.10 -3.49
C ARG A 375 11.37 1.36 -4.76
N ALA A 376 10.18 0.77 -4.79
CA ALA A 376 9.63 0.08 -5.95
C ALA A 376 9.49 0.99 -7.20
N VAL A 377 9.37 2.31 -7.01
CA VAL A 377 9.37 3.28 -8.11
C VAL A 377 10.78 3.72 -8.54
N LEU A 378 11.79 3.60 -7.66
CA LEU A 378 13.20 3.76 -8.02
C LEU A 378 13.77 2.50 -8.70
N ALA A 379 13.18 1.33 -8.43
CA ALA A 379 13.51 0.06 -9.06
C ALA A 379 12.23 -0.77 -9.35
N PRO A 380 11.59 -0.60 -10.53
CA PRO A 380 10.37 -1.33 -10.91
C PRO A 380 10.53 -2.85 -10.96
N GLU A 381 11.72 -3.34 -11.32
CA GLU A 381 12.10 -4.76 -11.23
C GLU A 381 12.85 -5.11 -9.94
N GLY A 382 12.79 -4.22 -8.96
CA GLY A 382 13.31 -4.41 -7.61
C GLY A 382 12.47 -5.35 -6.76
N LEU A 383 13.08 -5.77 -5.66
CA LEU A 383 12.50 -6.73 -4.71
C LEU A 383 11.31 -6.11 -3.96
N GLU A 384 11.38 -4.83 -3.64
CA GLU A 384 10.27 -4.05 -3.11
C GLU A 384 9.06 -4.03 -4.07
N ALA A 385 9.30 -3.91 -5.38
CA ALA A 385 8.23 -3.96 -6.39
C ALA A 385 7.63 -5.36 -6.51
N ALA A 386 8.45 -6.42 -6.52
CA ALA A 386 7.97 -7.80 -6.51
C ALA A 386 7.12 -8.12 -5.25
N THR A 387 7.49 -7.56 -4.09
CA THR A 387 6.72 -7.67 -2.84
C THR A 387 5.34 -6.99 -2.97
N LEU A 388 5.28 -5.79 -3.56
CA LEU A 388 4.03 -5.08 -3.82
C LEU A 388 3.17 -5.78 -4.89
N ARG A 389 3.76 -6.33 -5.95
CA ARG A 389 3.05 -7.14 -6.97
C ARG A 389 2.42 -8.38 -6.34
N ALA A 390 3.08 -9.04 -5.38
CA ALA A 390 2.51 -10.14 -4.60
C ALA A 390 1.35 -9.69 -3.69
N LEU A 391 1.47 -8.53 -3.03
CA LEU A 391 0.39 -7.93 -2.23
C LEU A 391 -0.83 -7.47 -3.06
N GLY A 392 -0.65 -7.14 -4.33
CA GLY A 392 -1.74 -6.81 -5.25
C GLY A 392 -2.53 -8.01 -5.78
N SER A 393 -2.21 -9.25 -5.36
CA SER A 393 -2.76 -10.46 -5.97
C SER A 393 -3.52 -11.36 -4.99
N PRO A 394 -4.73 -11.88 -5.34
CA PRO A 394 -5.57 -11.50 -6.48
C PRO A 394 -6.52 -10.34 -6.14
N GLY A 395 -6.70 -9.41 -7.10
CA GLY A 395 -7.73 -8.37 -7.03
C GLY A 395 -7.26 -6.98 -6.60
N GLY A 396 -6.03 -6.57 -6.96
CA GLY A 396 -5.55 -5.20 -6.79
C GLY A 396 -5.04 -4.89 -5.38
N LEU A 397 -4.47 -3.68 -5.24
CA LEU A 397 -3.96 -3.19 -3.95
C LEU A 397 -5.03 -2.50 -3.09
N TRP A 398 -6.15 -2.05 -3.65
CA TRP A 398 -7.18 -1.32 -2.89
C TRP A 398 -7.76 -2.11 -1.71
N PRO A 399 -8.18 -3.39 -1.83
CA PRO A 399 -8.72 -4.15 -0.69
C PRO A 399 -7.72 -4.35 0.47
N TYR A 400 -6.42 -4.15 0.21
CA TYR A 400 -5.36 -4.23 1.22
C TYR A 400 -5.04 -2.86 1.84
N LEU A 401 -5.04 -1.80 1.02
CA LEU A 401 -4.75 -0.43 1.46
C LEU A 401 -5.94 0.23 2.19
N ALA A 402 -7.17 0.00 1.73
CA ALA A 402 -8.38 0.60 2.29
C ALA A 402 -8.53 0.43 3.83
N PRO A 403 -8.40 -0.77 4.43
CA PRO A 403 -8.48 -0.90 5.89
C PRO A 403 -7.31 -0.19 6.59
N LEU A 404 -6.10 -0.22 6.03
CA LEU A 404 -4.92 0.45 6.60
C LEU A 404 -5.01 1.98 6.53
N LEU A 405 -5.70 2.52 5.52
CA LEU A 405 -6.03 3.94 5.42
C LEU A 405 -7.17 4.33 6.37
N ALA A 406 -8.18 3.47 6.56
CA ALA A 406 -9.33 3.74 7.42
C ALA A 406 -8.98 3.74 8.93
N TYR A 407 -8.18 2.78 9.40
CA TYR A 407 -7.84 2.63 10.83
C TYR A 407 -6.44 3.11 11.20
N GLY A 408 -5.58 3.44 10.22
CA GLY A 408 -4.19 3.81 10.46
C GLY A 408 -4.03 5.19 11.12
N GLU A 409 -2.82 5.49 11.59
CA GLU A 409 -2.51 6.80 12.14
C GLU A 409 -2.67 7.89 11.04
N PRO A 410 -3.48 8.96 11.25
CA PRO A 410 -3.89 9.87 10.18
C PRO A 410 -2.76 10.51 9.39
N ARG A 411 -1.66 10.91 10.04
CA ARG A 411 -0.50 11.54 9.41
C ARG A 411 0.28 10.55 8.54
N GLN A 412 0.44 9.30 8.97
CA GLN A 412 0.99 8.23 8.13
C GLN A 412 0.07 7.87 6.96
N ALA A 413 -1.25 7.85 7.14
CA ALA A 413 -2.20 7.60 6.06
C ALA A 413 -2.16 8.72 5.00
N ALA A 414 -2.13 9.98 5.45
CA ALA A 414 -1.97 11.14 4.57
C ALA A 414 -0.56 11.23 3.94
N ALA A 415 0.48 10.75 4.62
CA ALA A 415 1.83 10.59 4.06
C ALA A 415 1.86 9.59 2.90
N LEU A 416 1.16 8.45 3.02
CA LEU A 416 1.03 7.49 1.92
C LEU A 416 0.29 8.10 0.71
N VAL A 417 -0.80 8.86 0.94
CA VAL A 417 -1.51 9.59 -0.13
C VAL A 417 -0.62 10.64 -0.81
N ALA A 418 0.22 11.34 -0.04
CA ALA A 418 1.20 12.30 -0.55
C ALA A 418 2.35 11.62 -1.33
N THR A 419 2.83 10.46 -0.87
CA THR A 419 3.78 9.61 -1.60
C THR A 419 3.20 9.16 -2.94
N LEU A 420 1.99 8.59 -2.96
CA LEU A 420 1.30 8.18 -4.19
C LEU A 420 1.20 9.34 -5.21
N ARG A 421 0.96 10.58 -4.76
CA ARG A 421 0.99 11.77 -5.63
C ARG A 421 2.38 12.02 -6.26
N LYS A 422 3.47 11.77 -5.53
CA LYS A 422 4.83 11.88 -6.06
C LYS A 422 5.14 10.77 -7.08
N LEU A 423 4.65 9.55 -6.86
CA LEU A 423 4.85 8.43 -7.79
C LEU A 423 4.24 8.70 -9.18
N LEU A 424 3.10 9.39 -9.23
CA LEU A 424 2.45 9.87 -10.46
C LEU A 424 3.25 10.94 -11.23
N ARG A 425 4.37 11.42 -10.67
CA ARG A 425 5.26 12.43 -11.27
C ARG A 425 6.60 11.83 -11.70
N THR A 426 7.05 10.78 -11.01
CA THR A 426 8.30 10.06 -11.33
C THR A 426 8.09 9.00 -12.41
N VAL A 427 6.97 8.26 -12.36
CA VAL A 427 6.59 7.33 -13.42
C VAL A 427 5.71 8.08 -14.43
N PHE A 428 6.13 8.08 -15.70
CA PHE A 428 5.46 8.83 -16.75
C PHE A 428 4.07 8.21 -17.03
N PRO A 429 2.93 8.83 -16.67
CA PRO A 429 1.65 8.11 -16.63
C PRO A 429 1.18 7.58 -17.99
N ARG A 430 1.68 8.13 -19.10
CA ARG A 430 1.26 7.79 -20.47
C ARG A 430 1.59 6.36 -20.89
N THR A 431 2.69 5.78 -20.42
CA THR A 431 3.00 4.36 -20.73
C THR A 431 1.96 3.44 -20.09
N MET A 432 1.59 3.72 -18.84
CA MET A 432 0.49 3.01 -18.14
C MET A 432 -0.88 3.22 -18.78
N LEU A 433 -1.20 4.45 -19.21
CA LEU A 433 -2.47 4.77 -19.86
C LEU A 433 -2.66 4.01 -21.18
N ALA A 434 -1.57 3.65 -21.86
CA ALA A 434 -1.59 2.87 -23.09
C ALA A 434 -1.91 1.39 -22.83
N GLU A 435 -1.28 0.79 -21.81
CA GLU A 435 -1.54 -0.60 -21.43
C GLU A 435 -2.95 -0.81 -20.85
N TYR A 436 -3.54 0.22 -20.24
CA TYR A 436 -4.88 0.20 -19.61
C TYR A 436 -6.04 -0.18 -20.56
N TRP A 437 -5.80 -0.22 -21.87
CA TRP A 437 -6.78 -0.64 -22.89
C TRP A 437 -6.68 -2.12 -23.29
N ILE A 438 -5.67 -2.85 -22.81
CA ILE A 438 -5.43 -4.26 -23.11
C ILE A 438 -6.12 -5.14 -22.04
N PRO A 439 -6.75 -6.28 -22.40
CA PRO A 439 -7.34 -7.21 -21.44
C PRO A 439 -6.37 -7.69 -20.34
N GLN A 440 -6.92 -8.03 -19.18
CA GLN A 440 -6.24 -8.10 -17.87
C GLN A 440 -5.18 -9.21 -17.65
N ASP A 441 -4.77 -9.93 -18.69
CA ASP A 441 -3.81 -11.04 -18.59
C ASP A 441 -2.34 -10.59 -18.45
N ARG A 442 -2.07 -9.29 -18.49
CA ARG A 442 -0.76 -8.71 -18.17
C ARG A 442 -0.88 -7.70 -17.02
N ILE A 443 -0.47 -8.13 -15.83
CA ILE A 443 -0.09 -7.20 -14.77
C ILE A 443 1.25 -6.59 -15.21
N GLY A 444 1.21 -5.41 -15.83
CA GLY A 444 2.39 -4.70 -16.29
C GLY A 444 3.39 -4.39 -15.17
N ASP A 445 4.63 -4.10 -15.56
CA ASP A 445 5.84 -3.99 -14.71
C ASP A 445 5.84 -2.79 -13.72
N HIS A 446 4.67 -2.21 -13.47
CA HIS A 446 4.47 -0.87 -12.91
C HIS A 446 3.35 -0.85 -11.85
N GLY A 447 3.14 -1.98 -11.15
CA GLY A 447 2.03 -2.20 -10.21
C GLY A 447 1.83 -1.17 -9.09
N VAL A 448 2.84 -0.33 -8.80
CA VAL A 448 2.73 0.77 -7.82
C VAL A 448 1.88 1.93 -8.35
N VAL A 449 1.93 2.22 -9.66
CA VAL A 449 1.05 3.23 -10.29
C VAL A 449 -0.35 2.65 -10.51
N GLN A 450 -0.43 1.34 -10.78
CA GLN A 450 -1.71 0.63 -10.85
C GLN A 450 -2.51 0.79 -9.55
N ALA A 451 -1.86 0.85 -8.37
CA ALA A 451 -2.50 1.12 -7.10
C ALA A 451 -3.35 2.41 -7.11
N VAL A 452 -2.88 3.50 -7.75
CA VAL A 452 -3.67 4.75 -7.87
C VAL A 452 -4.92 4.53 -8.71
N PHE A 453 -4.82 3.81 -9.82
CA PHE A 453 -5.97 3.53 -10.68
C PHE A 453 -6.94 2.52 -10.07
N ASP A 454 -6.45 1.55 -9.29
CA ASP A 454 -7.27 0.65 -8.47
C ASP A 454 -8.06 1.45 -7.42
N ILE A 455 -7.38 2.29 -6.62
CA ILE A 455 -8.02 3.15 -5.60
C ILE A 455 -9.07 4.05 -6.26
N LEU A 456 -8.72 4.78 -7.33
CA LEU A 456 -9.67 5.67 -8.02
C LEU A 456 -10.81 4.93 -8.74
N ARG A 457 -10.66 3.64 -9.07
CA ARG A 457 -11.71 2.81 -9.68
C ARG A 457 -12.65 2.23 -8.64
N GLU A 458 -12.12 1.71 -7.55
CA GLU A 458 -12.86 0.91 -6.57
C GLU A 458 -13.41 1.74 -5.41
N SER A 459 -12.84 2.91 -5.11
CA SER A 459 -13.48 3.91 -4.24
C SER A 459 -14.83 4.39 -4.80
N LEU A 460 -15.04 4.34 -6.11
CA LEU A 460 -16.32 4.65 -6.78
C LEU A 460 -17.34 3.51 -6.71
N LEU A 461 -16.97 2.36 -6.15
CA LEU A 461 -17.84 1.22 -5.87
C LEU A 461 -18.22 1.15 -4.38
N LEU A 462 -17.79 2.13 -3.57
CA LEU A 462 -18.16 2.22 -2.17
C LEU A 462 -19.61 2.67 -2.02
N ASP A 463 -20.45 1.83 -1.44
CA ASP A 463 -21.85 2.15 -1.19
C ASP A 463 -22.04 2.86 0.15
N ALA A 464 -22.31 4.16 0.07
CA ALA A 464 -22.68 4.99 1.22
C ALA A 464 -24.17 4.92 1.59
N ALA A 465 -25.04 4.23 0.83
CA ALA A 465 -26.47 4.13 1.12
C ALA A 465 -26.80 3.33 2.40
N GLY A 466 -25.81 2.62 2.97
CA GLY A 466 -25.91 1.98 4.28
C GLY A 466 -25.81 2.93 5.49
N LEU A 467 -25.58 4.24 5.28
CA LEU A 467 -25.65 5.24 6.35
C LEU A 467 -27.12 5.58 6.65
N ALA A 468 -27.60 5.22 7.85
CA ALA A 468 -28.96 5.55 8.27
C ALA A 468 -29.13 7.08 8.39
N PRO A 469 -30.29 7.65 7.98
CA PRO A 469 -30.49 9.09 7.98
C PRO A 469 -30.49 9.65 9.42
N GLY A 470 -29.38 10.27 9.81
CA GLY A 470 -29.14 10.82 11.15
C GLY A 470 -28.11 10.07 12.00
N GLU A 471 -27.49 9.01 11.48
CA GLU A 471 -26.39 8.29 12.16
C GLU A 471 -25.04 8.70 11.55
N ASP A 472 -24.14 9.26 12.35
CA ASP A 472 -22.82 9.70 11.88
C ASP A 472 -21.97 8.49 11.42
N PRO A 473 -21.28 8.58 10.28
CA PRO A 473 -20.35 7.52 9.85
C PRO A 473 -19.27 7.27 10.90
N SER A 474 -18.85 6.01 11.05
CA SER A 474 -17.83 5.62 12.05
C SER A 474 -16.51 6.38 11.84
N PRO A 475 -15.65 6.51 12.88
CA PRO A 475 -14.37 7.22 12.76
C PRO A 475 -13.49 6.70 11.61
N ALA A 476 -13.51 5.38 11.37
CA ALA A 476 -12.78 4.74 10.28
C ALA A 476 -13.37 5.10 8.90
N SER A 477 -14.70 5.13 8.76
CA SER A 477 -15.39 5.59 7.55
C SER A 477 -15.14 7.08 7.29
N GLN A 478 -15.20 7.94 8.32
CA GLN A 478 -14.88 9.37 8.22
C GLN A 478 -13.44 9.59 7.76
N GLN A 479 -12.48 8.87 8.34
CA GLN A 479 -11.07 8.96 7.97
C GLN A 479 -10.86 8.52 6.52
N LEU A 480 -11.47 7.41 6.10
CA LEU A 480 -11.36 6.93 4.71
C LEU A 480 -11.98 7.95 3.71
N LEU A 481 -13.14 8.53 4.03
CA LEU A 481 -13.78 9.59 3.21
C LEU A 481 -12.91 10.85 3.12
N ARG A 482 -12.32 11.31 4.24
CA ARG A 482 -11.36 12.41 4.24
C ARG A 482 -10.12 12.10 3.39
N LEU A 483 -9.58 10.88 3.48
CA LEU A 483 -8.42 10.44 2.70
C LEU A 483 -8.73 10.29 1.21
N LEU A 484 -9.94 9.86 0.84
CA LEU A 484 -10.40 9.79 -0.55
C LEU A 484 -10.65 11.17 -1.15
N SER A 485 -11.30 12.08 -0.42
CA SER A 485 -11.41 13.49 -0.83
C SER A 485 -10.02 14.12 -1.01
N CYS A 486 -9.11 13.88 -0.07
CA CYS A 486 -7.72 14.30 -0.17
C CYS A 486 -7.02 13.71 -1.40
N ALA A 487 -7.15 12.40 -1.65
CA ALA A 487 -6.56 11.74 -2.82
C ALA A 487 -7.09 12.32 -4.14
N ALA A 488 -8.39 12.56 -4.26
CA ALA A 488 -8.99 13.20 -5.42
C ALA A 488 -8.45 14.63 -5.63
N CYS A 489 -8.36 15.43 -4.56
CA CYS A 489 -7.80 16.79 -4.56
C CYS A 489 -6.32 16.86 -4.96
N GLU A 490 -5.61 15.73 -4.95
CA GLU A 490 -4.16 15.66 -5.06
C GLU A 490 -3.72 14.96 -6.36
N TRP A 491 -4.36 13.84 -6.70
CA TRP A 491 -4.01 12.99 -7.83
C TRP A 491 -4.71 13.41 -9.12
N LEU A 492 -5.99 13.82 -9.09
CA LEU A 492 -6.70 14.22 -10.32
C LEU A 492 -6.01 15.42 -11.00
N PRO A 493 -5.64 16.52 -10.31
CA PRO A 493 -4.85 17.60 -10.91
C PRO A 493 -3.43 17.21 -11.35
N ALA A 494 -2.91 16.04 -10.97
CA ALA A 494 -1.63 15.52 -11.48
C ALA A 494 -1.85 14.71 -12.76
N LEU A 495 -2.83 13.82 -12.76
CA LEU A 495 -3.23 12.98 -13.89
C LEU A 495 -3.67 13.82 -15.10
N THR A 496 -4.50 14.84 -14.91
CA THR A 496 -5.01 15.65 -16.04
C THR A 496 -3.91 16.45 -16.72
N ARG A 497 -2.98 17.04 -15.97
CA ARG A 497 -1.78 17.69 -16.54
C ARG A 497 -0.89 16.70 -17.31
N ALA A 498 -0.69 15.49 -16.79
CA ALA A 498 0.02 14.43 -17.50
C ALA A 498 -0.70 13.98 -18.79
N ILE A 499 -2.03 14.00 -18.83
CA ILE A 499 -2.83 13.71 -20.04
C ILE A 499 -2.76 14.86 -21.07
N LEU A 500 -2.60 16.11 -20.62
CA LEU A 500 -2.64 17.30 -21.48
C LEU A 500 -1.27 17.73 -22.05
N SER A 501 -0.14 17.40 -21.43
CA SER A 501 1.20 17.88 -21.85
C SER A 501 1.54 17.62 -23.34
N PRO A 502 2.07 18.58 -24.11
CA PRO A 502 2.54 18.33 -25.47
C PRO A 502 3.92 17.64 -25.44
N GLU A 503 3.99 16.35 -25.78
CA GLU A 503 5.24 15.59 -25.89
C GLU A 503 5.19 14.67 -27.13
N PRO A 504 6.29 14.51 -27.90
CA PRO A 504 6.24 14.03 -29.29
C PRO A 504 6.38 12.51 -29.41
N SER A 505 5.43 11.76 -28.85
CA SER A 505 5.32 10.30 -29.10
C SER A 505 4.18 10.02 -30.05
N GLU A 506 4.49 9.53 -31.25
CA GLU A 506 3.51 9.07 -32.24
C GLU A 506 2.83 7.76 -31.84
N ALA A 507 3.40 7.04 -30.86
CA ALA A 507 2.79 5.85 -30.29
C ALA A 507 1.64 6.20 -29.33
N LEU A 508 0.47 5.65 -29.66
CA LEU A 508 -0.70 5.38 -28.82
C LEU A 508 -1.75 6.51 -28.67
N SER A 509 -3.00 6.16 -28.97
CA SER A 509 -4.20 6.97 -28.78
C SER A 509 -4.58 7.09 -27.29
N VAL A 510 -3.84 7.92 -26.56
CA VAL A 510 -4.00 8.30 -25.14
C VAL A 510 -5.44 8.55 -24.66
N GLY A 511 -6.18 7.51 -24.25
CA GLY A 511 -7.46 7.59 -23.54
C GLY A 511 -7.39 8.35 -22.21
N VAL A 512 -8.43 9.12 -21.90
CA VAL A 512 -8.68 9.58 -20.52
C VAL A 512 -9.22 8.38 -19.72
N PRO A 513 -8.62 7.97 -18.60
CA PRO A 513 -9.07 6.75 -17.92
C PRO A 513 -10.51 6.86 -17.42
N MET A 514 -11.23 5.75 -17.50
CA MET A 514 -12.62 5.62 -17.04
C MET A 514 -12.83 6.05 -15.59
N SER A 515 -11.84 5.82 -14.72
CA SER A 515 -11.86 6.29 -13.34
C SER A 515 -11.80 7.81 -13.26
N VAL A 516 -10.94 8.48 -14.05
CA VAL A 516 -10.88 9.95 -14.10
C VAL A 516 -12.20 10.54 -14.61
N LEU A 517 -12.77 10.00 -15.68
CA LEU A 517 -14.08 10.45 -16.22
C LEU A 517 -15.20 10.31 -15.17
N LYS A 518 -15.33 9.15 -14.51
CA LYS A 518 -16.29 8.97 -13.41
C LYS A 518 -16.01 9.89 -12.22
N TRP A 519 -14.76 10.16 -11.87
CA TRP A 519 -14.43 11.14 -10.83
C TRP A 519 -14.83 12.57 -11.20
N LEU A 520 -14.86 12.97 -12.48
CA LEU A 520 -15.44 14.26 -12.88
C LEU A 520 -16.95 14.32 -12.57
N GLN A 521 -17.68 13.22 -12.83
CA GLN A 521 -19.12 13.12 -12.58
C GLN A 521 -19.42 13.14 -11.06
N LEU A 522 -18.64 12.41 -10.26
CA LEU A 522 -18.69 12.49 -8.80
C LEU A 522 -18.38 13.91 -8.29
N LEU A 523 -17.36 14.59 -8.82
CA LEU A 523 -17.04 15.97 -8.48
C LEU A 523 -18.16 16.96 -8.86
N VAL A 524 -18.88 16.73 -9.98
CA VAL A 524 -20.09 17.48 -10.35
C VAL A 524 -21.21 17.24 -9.33
N ALA A 525 -21.46 15.98 -8.93
CA ALA A 525 -22.43 15.67 -7.88
C ALA A 525 -22.05 16.32 -6.53
N CYS A 526 -20.76 16.35 -6.18
CA CYS A 526 -20.25 17.05 -4.99
C CYS A 526 -20.47 18.58 -5.07
N CYS A 527 -20.53 19.17 -6.27
CA CYS A 527 -20.90 20.58 -6.44
C CYS A 527 -22.39 20.82 -6.20
N ALA A 528 -23.25 19.86 -6.57
CA ALA A 528 -24.70 19.95 -6.38
C ALA A 528 -25.15 19.60 -4.95
N ALA A 529 -24.41 18.74 -4.25
CA ALA A 529 -24.70 18.30 -2.89
C ALA A 529 -24.28 19.30 -1.79
N GLN A 530 -23.61 20.41 -2.13
CA GLN A 530 -23.22 21.44 -1.15
C GLN A 530 -24.47 22.20 -0.66
N PRO A 531 -24.71 22.29 0.66
CA PRO A 531 -25.74 23.17 1.20
C PRO A 531 -25.45 24.61 0.77
N GLY A 532 -26.41 25.25 0.12
CA GLY A 532 -26.27 26.64 -0.29
C GLY A 532 -26.09 27.54 0.93
N THR A 533 -24.92 28.16 1.07
CA THR A 533 -24.67 29.16 2.10
C THR A 533 -25.68 30.29 1.95
N PRO A 534 -26.59 30.54 2.91
CA PRO A 534 -27.48 31.69 2.82
C PRO A 534 -26.64 32.96 2.80
N ALA A 535 -26.98 33.90 1.92
CA ALA A 535 -26.24 35.15 1.81
C ALA A 535 -26.24 35.88 3.15
N SER A 536 -25.05 36.23 3.65
CA SER A 536 -24.88 36.86 4.96
C SER A 536 -25.46 38.26 4.96
N SER A 537 -26.71 38.37 5.42
CA SER A 537 -27.24 39.64 5.91
C SER A 537 -26.39 40.08 7.11
N PRO A 538 -25.88 41.33 7.15
CA PRO A 538 -25.17 41.80 8.33
C PRO A 538 -26.13 41.87 9.53
N PRO A 539 -25.69 41.54 10.75
CA PRO A 539 -26.48 41.84 11.93
C PRO A 539 -26.67 43.36 12.05
N ALA A 540 -27.87 43.79 12.40
CA ALA A 540 -28.11 45.19 12.72
C ALA A 540 -27.37 45.58 14.00
N HIS A 541 -26.86 46.82 14.06
CA HIS A 541 -26.39 47.40 15.31
C HIS A 541 -27.57 47.63 16.26
N GLU A 542 -27.54 47.01 17.43
CA GLU A 542 -28.26 47.48 18.62
C GLU A 542 -27.24 47.78 19.72
N THR A 543 -27.43 48.91 20.40
CA THR A 543 -26.44 49.50 21.32
C THR A 543 -26.93 49.53 22.77
N GLU A 544 -26.07 49.08 23.67
CA GLU A 544 -25.96 49.48 25.08
C GLU A 544 -27.19 49.35 26.02
N ALA A 545 -27.19 48.25 26.78
CA ALA A 545 -27.28 48.23 28.25
C ALA A 545 -26.90 46.80 28.74
N GLY A 546 -26.26 46.54 29.88
CA GLY A 546 -25.87 47.41 30.99
C GLY A 546 -26.10 46.65 32.32
N GLY A 547 -25.04 46.13 32.95
CA GLY A 547 -25.12 45.33 34.17
C GLY A 547 -23.75 44.85 34.66
N GLU A 548 -23.50 44.91 35.97
CA GLU A 548 -22.15 44.90 36.55
C GLU A 548 -21.85 43.68 37.45
N ALA A 549 -20.56 43.33 37.51
CA ALA A 549 -19.86 42.66 38.63
C ALA A 549 -20.25 41.20 38.99
N ALA A 550 -19.48 40.42 39.77
CA ALA A 550 -18.20 40.66 40.46
C ALA A 550 -17.38 39.35 40.64
N ALA A 551 -16.07 39.48 40.92
CA ALA A 551 -15.25 38.63 41.84
C ALA A 551 -15.13 37.08 41.61
N GLU A 552 -14.14 36.28 42.10
CA GLU A 552 -12.76 36.33 42.67
C GLU A 552 -12.34 34.84 42.88
N ALA A 553 -11.09 34.34 43.01
CA ALA A 553 -9.68 34.75 42.84
C ALA A 553 -8.84 33.43 42.69
N ASP A 554 -7.51 33.32 42.57
CA ASP A 554 -6.38 34.26 42.59
C ASP A 554 -5.37 33.90 41.45
N GLY A 555 -4.03 33.71 41.50
CA GLY A 555 -2.97 33.60 42.53
C GLY A 555 -2.52 32.15 42.79
N GLU A 556 -1.23 31.76 42.81
CA GLU A 556 0.09 32.41 42.55
C GLU A 556 0.95 31.46 41.66
N ALA A 557 1.91 31.82 40.79
CA ALA A 557 2.74 33.00 40.49
C ALA A 557 4.21 32.94 40.98
N ALA A 558 5.16 32.84 40.03
CA ALA A 558 6.55 33.38 40.04
C ALA A 558 7.40 32.79 38.89
N ALA A 559 8.40 33.44 38.30
CA ALA A 559 8.71 34.86 38.08
C ALA A 559 9.90 34.94 37.08
N GLY A 560 9.96 35.93 36.17
CA GLY A 560 11.11 36.07 35.25
C GLY A 560 10.92 37.01 34.05
N ASP A 561 11.18 38.30 34.25
CA ASP A 561 11.33 39.30 33.17
C ASP A 561 12.57 39.03 32.28
N GLY A 562 12.63 39.55 31.05
CA GLY A 562 11.64 40.34 30.32
C GLY A 562 12.25 41.12 29.14
N CYS A 563 11.37 41.71 28.29
CA CYS A 563 11.67 42.49 27.09
C CYS A 563 12.31 41.72 25.89
N GLY A 564 11.80 41.79 24.66
CA GLY A 564 10.57 42.44 24.17
C GLY A 564 10.64 42.68 22.66
N GLY A 565 9.58 42.35 21.90
CA GLY A 565 9.61 42.46 20.44
C GLY A 565 8.34 42.01 19.70
N ALA A 566 7.27 42.81 19.83
CA ALA A 566 6.07 42.86 18.97
C ALA A 566 5.55 41.53 18.37
N ALA A 567 4.57 40.92 19.04
CA ALA A 567 3.62 40.04 18.35
C ALA A 567 2.71 40.90 17.46
N VAL A 568 2.73 40.67 16.14
CA VAL A 568 1.80 41.29 15.19
C VAL A 568 0.68 40.31 14.90
N GLU A 569 -0.52 40.59 15.44
CA GLU A 569 -1.75 39.94 14.99
C GLU A 569 -2.13 40.46 13.59
N GLY A 570 -1.40 39.99 12.58
CA GLY A 570 -1.69 40.24 11.16
C GLY A 570 -2.87 39.39 10.73
N GLY A 571 -4.08 39.96 10.79
CA GLY A 571 -5.33 39.23 10.66
C GLY A 571 -5.47 38.37 9.39
N GLU A 572 -6.12 37.21 9.55
CA GLU A 572 -6.47 36.30 8.45
C GLU A 572 -7.50 36.95 7.50
N ALA A 573 -7.03 37.69 6.50
CA ALA A 573 -7.84 38.13 5.38
C ALA A 573 -8.29 36.92 4.54
N ALA A 574 -9.45 36.36 4.88
CA ALA A 574 -9.97 35.08 4.38
C ALA A 574 -10.20 35.08 2.85
N ALA A 575 -9.17 34.67 2.10
CA ALA A 575 -9.26 34.40 0.67
C ALA A 575 -9.95 33.06 0.41
N GLY A 576 -11.29 33.07 0.34
CA GLY A 576 -12.15 31.90 0.21
C GLY A 576 -12.04 31.11 -1.11
N TYR A 577 -10.94 30.37 -1.29
CA TYR A 577 -10.71 29.47 -2.42
C TYR A 577 -10.63 28.00 -1.94
N GLY A 578 -11.66 27.19 -2.23
CA GLY A 578 -11.64 25.78 -1.79
C GLY A 578 -12.89 24.92 -2.00
N GLY A 579 -13.90 25.37 -2.74
CA GLY A 579 -15.09 24.55 -3.05
C GLY A 579 -14.84 23.53 -4.18
N TRP A 580 -15.65 22.47 -4.23
CA TRP A 580 -15.56 21.40 -5.25
C TRP A 580 -15.51 21.93 -6.70
N ARG A 581 -16.23 23.02 -6.97
CA ARG A 581 -16.28 23.71 -8.26
C ARG A 581 -14.90 24.20 -8.73
N ALA A 582 -14.11 24.79 -7.83
CA ALA A 582 -12.78 25.33 -8.14
C ALA A 582 -11.80 24.18 -8.44
N LEU A 583 -11.85 23.11 -7.63
CA LEU A 583 -11.10 21.88 -7.91
C LEU A 583 -11.41 21.33 -9.31
N LEU A 584 -12.70 21.19 -9.66
CA LEU A 584 -13.14 20.64 -10.94
C LEU A 584 -12.72 21.50 -12.16
N LEU A 585 -12.94 22.81 -12.10
CA LEU A 585 -12.78 23.70 -13.25
C LEU A 585 -11.38 24.30 -13.39
N GLU A 586 -10.70 24.61 -12.28
CA GLU A 586 -9.45 25.37 -12.27
C GLU A 586 -8.23 24.46 -12.04
N GLU A 587 -8.28 23.55 -11.06
CA GLU A 587 -7.13 22.67 -10.74
C GLU A 587 -7.09 21.40 -11.59
N VAL A 588 -8.22 20.71 -11.72
CA VAL A 588 -8.36 19.49 -12.54
C VAL A 588 -8.42 19.87 -14.03
N GLY A 589 -8.97 21.04 -14.37
CA GLY A 589 -9.09 21.51 -15.75
C GLY A 589 -10.05 20.66 -16.57
N ALA A 590 -11.23 20.32 -16.02
CA ALA A 590 -12.18 19.40 -16.66
C ALA A 590 -12.58 19.83 -18.09
N VAL A 591 -12.77 21.13 -18.34
CA VAL A 591 -13.16 21.65 -19.67
C VAL A 591 -12.09 21.39 -20.75
N PRO A 592 -10.82 21.82 -20.60
CA PRO A 592 -9.77 21.48 -21.58
C PRO A 592 -9.41 19.99 -21.61
N LEU A 593 -9.60 19.24 -20.52
CA LEU A 593 -9.42 17.79 -20.53
C LEU A 593 -10.45 17.10 -21.44
N LEU A 594 -11.72 17.43 -21.30
CA LEU A 594 -12.81 16.85 -22.10
C LEU A 594 -12.73 17.31 -23.56
N ASP A 595 -12.30 18.54 -23.81
CA ASP A 595 -11.98 19.03 -25.16
C ASP A 595 -10.91 18.16 -25.85
N ALA A 596 -9.80 17.89 -25.16
CA ALA A 596 -8.73 17.04 -25.65
C ALA A 596 -9.17 15.56 -25.79
N ALA A 597 -10.08 15.09 -24.93
CA ALA A 597 -10.65 13.75 -25.01
C ALA A 597 -11.53 13.58 -26.25
N LEU A 598 -12.49 14.49 -26.47
CA LEU A 598 -13.35 14.51 -27.65
C LEU A 598 -12.52 14.52 -28.94
N LYS A 599 -11.51 15.41 -29.02
CA LYS A 599 -10.62 15.54 -30.19
C LYS A 599 -9.76 14.30 -30.47
N ARG A 600 -9.53 13.43 -29.49
CA ARG A 600 -8.69 12.22 -29.60
C ARG A 600 -9.49 10.91 -29.79
N HIS A 601 -10.71 10.82 -29.23
CA HIS A 601 -11.44 9.54 -29.08
C HIS A 601 -12.75 9.43 -29.85
N VAL A 602 -13.26 10.55 -30.35
CA VAL A 602 -14.42 10.55 -31.25
C VAL A 602 -14.08 10.06 -32.66
N PRO A 603 -12.96 10.45 -33.31
CA PRO A 603 -12.68 10.02 -34.68
C PRO A 603 -12.60 8.48 -34.83
N PRO A 604 -13.15 7.90 -35.91
CA PRO A 604 -13.06 6.45 -36.14
C PRO A 604 -11.61 6.01 -36.41
N PRO A 605 -11.16 4.86 -35.86
CA PRO A 605 -9.82 4.33 -36.10
C PRO A 605 -9.67 3.82 -37.54
N PRO A 606 -8.47 3.92 -38.14
CA PRO A 606 -8.20 3.45 -39.49
C PRO A 606 -8.03 1.91 -39.54
N GLY A 607 -9.13 1.17 -39.70
CA GLY A 607 -9.12 -0.28 -39.90
C GLY A 607 -10.48 -0.92 -39.57
N VAL A 608 -10.92 -1.90 -40.36
CA VAL A 608 -12.32 -2.39 -40.31
C VAL A 608 -12.48 -3.77 -39.64
N ASP A 609 -11.44 -4.60 -39.57
CA ASP A 609 -11.58 -6.03 -39.24
C ASP A 609 -11.34 -6.40 -37.76
N GLU A 610 -10.62 -5.59 -36.98
CA GLU A 610 -10.32 -5.92 -35.56
C GLU A 610 -11.49 -5.68 -34.59
N LEU A 611 -12.59 -5.07 -35.05
CA LEU A 611 -13.58 -4.44 -34.17
C LEU A 611 -14.32 -5.37 -33.20
N ARG A 612 -14.42 -6.68 -33.46
CA ARG A 612 -15.29 -7.59 -32.66
C ARG A 612 -14.92 -7.64 -31.17
N ASN A 613 -13.63 -7.58 -30.83
CA ASN A 613 -13.18 -7.62 -29.43
C ASN A 613 -13.11 -6.22 -28.78
N ILE A 614 -13.24 -5.14 -29.56
CA ILE A 614 -13.00 -3.75 -29.13
C ILE A 614 -14.33 -2.99 -28.91
N ARG A 615 -15.48 -3.54 -29.32
CA ARG A 615 -16.80 -2.88 -29.17
C ARG A 615 -17.12 -2.49 -27.71
N SER A 616 -17.08 -3.44 -26.77
CA SER A 616 -17.60 -3.21 -25.41
C SER A 616 -16.74 -2.28 -24.52
N PRO A 617 -15.39 -2.26 -24.59
CA PRO A 617 -14.61 -1.25 -23.88
C PRO A 617 -14.81 0.16 -24.46
N ARG A 618 -14.83 0.28 -25.80
CA ARG A 618 -15.00 1.58 -26.48
C ARG A 618 -16.38 2.17 -26.23
N LEU A 619 -17.44 1.35 -26.29
CA LEU A 619 -18.81 1.77 -25.99
C LEU A 619 -18.93 2.38 -24.59
N ARG A 620 -18.46 1.64 -23.58
CA ARG A 620 -18.47 2.07 -22.17
C ARG A 620 -17.69 3.38 -21.96
N HIS A 621 -16.59 3.58 -22.69
CA HIS A 621 -15.82 4.81 -22.64
C HIS A 621 -16.52 5.99 -23.32
N LEU A 622 -17.05 5.81 -24.52
CA LEU A 622 -17.72 6.86 -25.27
C LEU A 622 -18.96 7.38 -24.52
N ARG A 623 -19.71 6.47 -23.88
CA ARG A 623 -20.83 6.80 -22.99
C ARG A 623 -20.38 7.70 -21.84
N CYS A 624 -19.41 7.21 -21.05
CA CYS A 624 -18.85 7.92 -19.90
C CYS A 624 -18.22 9.29 -20.28
N LEU A 625 -17.66 9.42 -21.48
CA LEU A 625 -17.14 10.68 -21.99
C LEU A 625 -18.27 11.70 -22.24
N VAL A 626 -19.36 11.29 -22.89
CA VAL A 626 -20.54 12.14 -23.11
C VAL A 626 -21.20 12.52 -21.80
N ASP A 627 -21.38 11.56 -20.87
CA ASP A 627 -21.94 11.79 -19.55
C ASP A 627 -21.13 12.86 -18.79
N SER A 628 -19.79 12.74 -18.82
CA SER A 628 -18.87 13.73 -18.22
C SER A 628 -18.97 15.11 -18.88
N CYS A 629 -19.16 15.17 -20.21
CA CYS A 629 -19.33 16.44 -20.92
C CYS A 629 -20.64 17.13 -20.52
N CYS A 630 -21.75 16.40 -20.44
CA CYS A 630 -23.04 16.93 -20.02
C CYS A 630 -23.00 17.45 -18.57
N ALA A 631 -22.45 16.64 -17.66
CA ALA A 631 -22.30 16.99 -16.24
C ALA A 631 -21.43 18.24 -16.02
N VAL A 632 -20.26 18.31 -16.69
CA VAL A 632 -19.35 19.46 -16.57
C VAL A 632 -19.92 20.71 -17.25
N ALA A 633 -20.68 20.59 -18.35
CA ALA A 633 -21.35 21.72 -18.99
C ALA A 633 -22.39 22.38 -18.06
N ALA A 634 -23.21 21.58 -17.37
CA ALA A 634 -24.20 22.09 -16.43
C ALA A 634 -23.54 22.87 -15.28
N VAL A 635 -22.47 22.33 -14.67
CA VAL A 635 -21.72 23.07 -13.65
C VAL A 635 -21.07 24.33 -14.24
N TYR A 636 -20.44 24.26 -15.41
CA TYR A 636 -19.77 25.41 -16.03
C TYR A 636 -20.71 26.61 -16.24
N THR A 637 -21.92 26.33 -16.73
CA THR A 637 -22.92 27.30 -17.20
C THR A 637 -23.96 27.71 -16.15
N GLY A 638 -24.26 26.84 -15.17
CA GLY A 638 -25.22 27.06 -14.09
C GLY A 638 -24.79 28.08 -13.04
N LEU A 639 -24.62 29.33 -13.44
CA LEU A 639 -24.25 30.46 -12.58
C LEU A 639 -25.04 31.75 -12.87
N GLY A 640 -26.13 31.64 -13.64
CA GLY A 640 -27.16 32.69 -13.68
C GLY A 640 -28.04 32.64 -12.42
N PRO A 641 -28.68 33.76 -12.03
CA PRO A 641 -29.77 33.70 -11.05
C PRO A 641 -30.89 32.79 -11.57
N PRO A 642 -31.72 32.20 -10.69
CA PRO A 642 -32.94 31.53 -11.14
C PRO A 642 -33.78 32.54 -11.96
N PRO A 643 -34.45 32.11 -13.05
CA PRO A 643 -35.43 32.97 -13.70
C PRO A 643 -36.47 33.37 -12.65
N PRO A 644 -36.95 34.63 -12.64
CA PRO A 644 -38.03 35.02 -11.75
C PRO A 644 -39.21 34.07 -12.00
N ALA A 645 -39.81 33.56 -10.92
CA ALA A 645 -40.97 32.69 -11.04
C ALA A 645 -42.04 33.42 -11.84
N ALA A 646 -42.38 32.89 -13.02
CA ALA A 646 -43.49 33.41 -13.79
C ALA A 646 -44.76 33.12 -12.98
N ASP A 647 -45.38 34.17 -12.42
CA ASP A 647 -46.55 34.05 -11.57
C ASP A 647 -47.61 33.20 -12.27
N ALA A 648 -48.17 32.23 -11.53
CA ALA A 648 -49.19 31.31 -12.02
C ALA A 648 -50.56 32.01 -12.12
N ALA A 649 -50.64 33.02 -12.99
CA ALA A 649 -51.88 33.70 -13.34
C ALA A 649 -52.80 32.71 -14.08
N LEU A 650 -53.90 32.34 -13.42
CA LEU A 650 -54.88 31.39 -13.91
C LEU A 650 -55.52 31.89 -15.23
N GLY A 651 -55.24 31.18 -16.32
CA GLY A 651 -55.78 31.46 -17.66
C GLY A 651 -56.55 30.26 -18.21
N THR A 652 -57.73 29.99 -17.65
CA THR A 652 -58.66 29.01 -18.21
C THR A 652 -59.17 29.49 -19.56
N ASP A 653 -58.83 28.78 -20.65
CA ASP A 653 -59.83 28.07 -21.47
C ASP A 653 -59.20 27.47 -22.74
N CYS A 654 -59.74 26.32 -23.17
CA CYS A 654 -59.41 25.68 -24.43
C CYS A 654 -60.67 25.49 -25.27
N PRO A 655 -60.63 25.82 -26.56
CA PRO A 655 -61.44 25.11 -27.54
C PRO A 655 -60.62 24.62 -28.75
N THR A 656 -60.33 23.32 -28.73
CA THR A 656 -60.68 22.35 -29.79
C THR A 656 -60.64 22.80 -31.26
N ARG A 657 -59.69 22.20 -32.01
CA ARG A 657 -59.71 21.84 -33.47
C ARG A 657 -60.60 22.68 -34.42
N GLN A 658 -59.96 23.24 -35.45
CA GLN A 658 -60.34 22.96 -36.85
C GLN A 658 -59.16 23.14 -37.82
N SER A 659 -59.38 22.95 -39.12
CA SER A 659 -58.36 22.54 -40.10
C SER A 659 -58.40 23.31 -41.43
N ALA A 660 -57.24 23.30 -42.11
CA ALA A 660 -57.02 23.33 -43.57
C ALA A 660 -56.70 24.66 -44.30
N GLN A 661 -55.68 24.54 -45.16
CA GLN A 661 -55.49 25.07 -46.53
C GLN A 661 -55.15 26.56 -46.85
N GLU A 662 -53.98 26.70 -47.50
CA GLU A 662 -53.73 27.35 -48.82
C GLU A 662 -53.28 28.83 -48.97
N GLY A 663 -52.53 29.09 -50.07
CA GLY A 663 -52.00 30.39 -50.52
C GLY A 663 -50.63 30.77 -49.93
N ALA A 664 -49.44 30.48 -50.47
CA ALA A 664 -48.92 30.14 -51.81
C ALA A 664 -48.59 31.33 -52.75
N ALA A 665 -47.30 31.42 -53.14
CA ALA A 665 -46.69 32.27 -54.20
C ALA A 665 -46.74 33.81 -54.03
N ALA A 666 -45.88 34.63 -54.67
CA ALA A 666 -44.48 34.47 -55.13
C ALA A 666 -43.90 35.88 -55.47
N GLY A 667 -42.57 36.07 -55.46
CA GLY A 667 -41.95 37.36 -55.80
C GLY A 667 -40.45 37.24 -56.10
N THR A 668 -40.10 37.20 -57.38
CA THR A 668 -38.80 36.68 -57.86
C THR A 668 -37.77 37.78 -58.19
N VAL A 669 -36.56 37.62 -57.64
CA VAL A 669 -35.21 38.04 -58.12
C VAL A 669 -35.05 39.21 -59.11
N GLY A 670 -34.17 40.16 -58.78
CA GLY A 670 -33.51 41.07 -59.73
C GLY A 670 -32.07 41.41 -59.28
N TRP A 671 -31.08 41.22 -60.17
CA TRP A 671 -29.63 41.21 -59.86
C TRP A 671 -28.84 42.19 -60.74
N ALA A 672 -27.87 42.95 -60.19
CA ALA A 672 -26.73 43.61 -60.90
C ALA A 672 -25.90 44.51 -59.92
N VAL A 673 -24.60 44.27 -59.64
CA VAL A 673 -23.36 44.68 -60.39
C VAL A 673 -22.84 46.09 -59.99
N ARG A 674 -21.53 46.37 -59.72
CA ARG A 674 -20.29 45.57 -59.48
C ARG A 674 -19.23 46.41 -58.71
N GLU A 675 -18.29 45.71 -58.05
CA GLU A 675 -16.84 45.97 -57.81
C GLU A 675 -16.24 47.39 -57.59
N ALA A 676 -15.42 47.50 -56.51
CA ALA A 676 -13.95 47.78 -56.49
C ALA A 676 -13.56 48.32 -55.09
N GLU A 677 -12.85 47.60 -54.20
CA GLU A 677 -11.39 47.38 -54.17
C GLU A 677 -10.58 48.69 -54.30
N TRP A 678 -9.68 49.06 -53.37
CA TRP A 678 -8.49 48.31 -52.94
C TRP A 678 -7.89 48.77 -51.57
N ALA A 679 -6.74 48.18 -51.19
CA ALA A 679 -5.99 48.23 -49.91
C ALA A 679 -5.41 49.64 -49.49
N THR A 680 -4.69 49.88 -48.36
CA THR A 680 -3.88 49.02 -47.44
C THR A 680 -3.60 49.70 -46.05
N MET A 681 -3.02 48.93 -45.11
CA MET A 681 -2.37 49.27 -43.81
C MET A 681 -1.81 50.70 -43.54
N GLY A 682 -1.76 51.13 -42.26
CA GLY A 682 -0.68 52.06 -41.80
C GLY A 682 -0.74 52.83 -40.45
N ILE A 683 -0.51 52.16 -39.30
CA ILE A 683 0.38 52.59 -38.17
C ILE A 683 0.15 53.93 -37.36
N ALA A 684 0.20 53.78 -36.02
CA ALA A 684 0.62 54.72 -34.94
C ALA A 684 -0.23 55.95 -34.46
N SER A 685 -0.79 55.79 -33.25
CA SER A 685 -0.49 56.54 -32.00
C SER A 685 -0.42 58.08 -31.92
N GLY A 686 -1.27 58.66 -31.06
CA GLY A 686 -0.89 59.79 -30.19
C GLY A 686 -1.87 60.97 -30.09
N GLY A 687 -2.12 61.45 -28.87
CA GLY A 687 -2.89 62.68 -28.58
C GLY A 687 -4.04 62.47 -27.59
N ALA A 688 -4.24 63.39 -26.65
CA ALA A 688 -5.24 63.28 -25.58
C ALA A 688 -6.04 64.57 -25.38
N ALA A 689 -7.35 64.44 -25.18
CA ALA A 689 -8.24 65.45 -24.59
C ALA A 689 -9.51 64.77 -24.05
N GLY A 690 -9.99 65.23 -22.88
CA GLY A 690 -11.39 65.05 -22.44
C GLY A 690 -12.22 66.30 -22.77
N PRO A 691 -13.43 66.49 -22.20
CA PRO A 691 -13.98 65.79 -21.04
C PRO A 691 -15.43 65.26 -21.19
N GLU A 692 -15.90 64.62 -20.11
CA GLU A 692 -17.29 64.54 -19.61
C GLU A 692 -18.45 64.02 -20.49
N GLY A 693 -19.10 62.99 -19.96
CA GLY A 693 -20.28 62.33 -20.55
C GLY A 693 -20.75 61.16 -19.68
N GLY A 694 -21.09 61.44 -18.42
CA GLY A 694 -21.32 60.41 -17.40
C GLY A 694 -22.63 59.64 -17.59
N THR A 695 -22.54 58.34 -17.86
CA THR A 695 -23.65 57.38 -17.70
C THR A 695 -23.19 56.23 -16.81
N THR A 696 -24.00 55.86 -15.81
CA THR A 696 -23.67 54.80 -14.85
C THR A 696 -23.74 53.42 -15.50
N ALA A 697 -22.61 52.95 -16.03
CA ALA A 697 -22.47 51.56 -16.43
C ALA A 697 -22.62 50.66 -15.20
N ALA A 698 -23.69 49.85 -15.18
CA ALA A 698 -23.78 48.75 -14.24
C ALA A 698 -22.54 47.85 -14.40
N ARG A 699 -22.00 47.33 -13.29
CA ARG A 699 -20.91 46.35 -13.32
C ARG A 699 -21.43 45.02 -13.85
N SER A 700 -21.54 44.90 -15.16
CA SER A 700 -21.75 43.63 -15.84
C SER A 700 -20.61 42.69 -15.46
N THR A 701 -20.93 41.66 -14.66
CA THR A 701 -20.02 40.55 -14.38
C THR A 701 -19.49 40.02 -15.71
N PRO A 702 -18.16 39.87 -15.91
CA PRO A 702 -17.62 39.47 -17.19
C PRO A 702 -18.20 38.10 -17.58
N ALA A 703 -18.96 38.07 -18.68
CA ALA A 703 -19.52 36.85 -19.22
C ALA A 703 -18.38 35.85 -19.46
N ARG A 704 -18.52 34.61 -18.97
CA ARG A 704 -17.50 33.59 -19.20
C ARG A 704 -17.38 33.30 -20.69
N PRO A 705 -16.18 32.95 -21.18
CA PRO A 705 -16.05 32.46 -22.55
C PRO A 705 -16.95 31.22 -22.75
N PRO A 706 -17.48 31.00 -23.96
CA PRO A 706 -18.22 29.79 -24.28
C PRO A 706 -17.33 28.54 -24.11
N LEU A 707 -17.96 27.39 -23.92
CA LEU A 707 -17.25 26.11 -23.88
C LEU A 707 -16.49 25.89 -25.22
N PRO A 708 -15.19 25.53 -25.20
CA PRO A 708 -14.36 25.41 -26.39
C PRO A 708 -14.60 24.14 -27.23
N TRP A 709 -15.65 23.38 -26.89
CA TRP A 709 -15.95 22.07 -27.46
C TRP A 709 -16.60 22.19 -28.83
N ARG A 710 -16.30 21.23 -29.72
CA ARG A 710 -16.79 21.18 -31.10
C ARG A 710 -18.11 20.40 -31.18
N PRO A 711 -19.25 21.02 -31.58
CA PRO A 711 -20.55 20.35 -31.70
C PRO A 711 -20.54 19.14 -32.64
N GLU A 712 -19.68 19.17 -33.66
CA GLU A 712 -19.53 18.12 -34.66
C GLU A 712 -18.99 16.83 -34.02
N LEU A 713 -18.07 16.94 -33.05
CA LEU A 713 -17.53 15.79 -32.33
C LEU A 713 -18.58 15.14 -31.40
N LEU A 714 -19.50 15.94 -30.84
CA LEU A 714 -20.60 15.41 -30.05
C LEU A 714 -21.64 14.68 -30.92
N ARG A 715 -21.89 15.15 -32.16
CA ARG A 715 -22.77 14.43 -33.11
C ARG A 715 -22.15 13.15 -33.67
N GLU A 716 -20.83 13.14 -33.91
CA GLU A 716 -20.12 11.91 -34.28
C GLU A 716 -20.14 10.90 -33.12
N ALA A 717 -19.94 11.36 -31.87
CA ALA A 717 -20.12 10.53 -30.69
C ALA A 717 -21.55 9.96 -30.57
N ALA A 718 -22.58 10.79 -30.78
CA ALA A 718 -23.99 10.34 -30.80
C ALA A 718 -24.26 9.29 -31.90
N THR A 719 -23.64 9.47 -33.07
CA THR A 719 -23.82 8.56 -34.21
C THR A 719 -23.13 7.23 -33.99
N GLN A 720 -21.94 7.22 -33.36
CA GLN A 720 -21.30 5.99 -32.90
C GLN A 720 -22.11 5.30 -31.79
N LEU A 721 -22.59 6.03 -30.78
CA LEU A 721 -23.45 5.49 -29.71
C LEU A 721 -24.73 4.83 -30.28
N ARG A 722 -25.39 5.47 -31.26
CA ARG A 722 -26.52 4.85 -32.00
C ARG A 722 -26.15 3.56 -32.73
N SER A 723 -24.95 3.48 -33.32
CA SER A 723 -24.46 2.24 -33.96
C SER A 723 -24.16 1.10 -32.97
N PHE A 724 -24.23 1.39 -31.67
CA PHE A 724 -24.13 0.46 -30.55
C PHE A 724 -25.41 0.40 -29.69
N GLU A 725 -26.54 0.90 -30.20
CA GLU A 725 -27.87 0.86 -29.56
C GLU A 725 -28.01 1.69 -28.24
N GLU A 726 -26.99 2.46 -27.85
CA GLU A 726 -27.00 3.39 -26.69
C GLU A 726 -27.74 4.71 -27.03
N HIS A 727 -29.05 4.60 -27.28
CA HIS A 727 -29.89 5.71 -27.79
C HIS A 727 -30.02 6.90 -26.82
N GLU A 728 -30.09 6.66 -25.51
CA GLU A 728 -30.26 7.72 -24.51
C GLU A 728 -29.03 8.64 -24.47
N THR A 729 -27.83 8.06 -24.32
CA THR A 729 -26.59 8.83 -24.26
C THR A 729 -26.28 9.52 -25.61
N ALA A 730 -26.73 8.93 -26.73
CA ALA A 730 -26.68 9.60 -28.03
C ALA A 730 -27.55 10.88 -28.07
N ALA A 731 -28.77 10.83 -27.54
CA ALA A 731 -29.64 12.01 -27.44
C ALA A 731 -29.03 13.08 -26.51
N ASN A 732 -28.39 12.68 -25.42
CA ASN A 732 -27.70 13.59 -24.50
C ASN A 732 -26.54 14.34 -25.19
N ALA A 733 -25.75 13.64 -26.02
CA ALA A 733 -24.71 14.27 -26.83
C ALA A 733 -25.27 15.27 -27.86
N GLU A 734 -26.40 14.97 -28.50
CA GLU A 734 -27.05 15.89 -29.45
C GLU A 734 -27.68 17.10 -28.78
N ALA A 735 -28.27 16.94 -27.59
CA ALA A 735 -28.77 18.05 -26.77
C ALA A 735 -27.64 19.00 -26.36
N LEU A 736 -26.47 18.46 -25.98
CA LEU A 736 -25.27 19.27 -25.70
C LEU A 736 -24.73 19.97 -26.96
N ALA A 737 -24.68 19.27 -28.11
CA ALA A 737 -24.25 19.86 -29.38
C ALA A 737 -25.14 21.05 -29.79
N ALA A 738 -26.47 20.88 -29.73
CA ALA A 738 -27.45 21.91 -30.04
C ALA A 738 -27.42 23.09 -29.04
N TYR A 739 -27.08 22.84 -27.76
CA TYR A 739 -26.85 23.91 -26.80
C TYR A 739 -25.64 24.78 -27.19
N LEU A 740 -24.51 24.16 -27.55
CA LEU A 740 -23.28 24.89 -27.94
C LEU A 740 -23.50 25.77 -29.18
N GLU A 741 -24.28 25.29 -30.16
CA GLU A 741 -24.54 26.03 -31.40
C GLU A 741 -25.45 27.25 -31.24
N ARG A 742 -26.36 27.26 -30.27
CA ARG A 742 -27.19 28.44 -29.99
C ARG A 742 -26.36 29.61 -29.45
N GLY A 743 -25.23 29.34 -28.80
CA GLY A 743 -24.38 30.36 -28.17
C GLY A 743 -25.02 31.06 -26.97
N ASP A 744 -26.15 30.55 -26.47
CA ASP A 744 -26.91 31.16 -25.37
C ASP A 744 -26.11 31.23 -24.06
N CYS A 745 -26.24 32.34 -23.34
CA CYS A 745 -25.69 32.50 -21.99
C CYS A 745 -26.52 31.80 -20.89
N GLY A 746 -27.51 30.98 -21.27
CA GLY A 746 -28.37 30.23 -20.35
C GLY A 746 -27.66 29.02 -19.73
N ALA A 747 -28.15 28.57 -18.58
CA ALA A 747 -27.65 27.35 -17.93
C ALA A 747 -28.02 26.10 -18.74
N TYR A 748 -27.03 25.25 -19.04
CA TYR A 748 -27.28 23.93 -19.62
C TYR A 748 -27.88 23.01 -18.55
N GLN A 749 -29.07 22.49 -18.81
CA GLN A 749 -29.67 21.45 -17.97
C GLN A 749 -29.10 20.09 -18.41
N ALA A 750 -28.24 19.50 -17.59
CA ALA A 750 -27.83 18.11 -17.78
C ALA A 750 -29.00 17.16 -17.45
N PRO A 751 -29.05 15.98 -18.10
CA PRO A 751 -29.89 14.88 -17.63
C PRO A 751 -29.62 14.55 -16.16
N MET A 752 -30.65 14.15 -15.42
CA MET A 752 -30.51 13.82 -13.99
C MET A 752 -29.78 12.48 -13.84
N GLN A 753 -28.46 12.55 -13.65
CA GLN A 753 -27.59 11.37 -13.57
C GLN A 753 -27.82 10.54 -12.29
N GLU A 754 -27.33 9.29 -12.28
CA GLU A 754 -27.31 8.40 -11.12
C GLU A 754 -26.85 9.12 -9.84
N ALA A 755 -27.61 8.93 -8.75
CA ALA A 755 -27.34 9.58 -7.47
C ALA A 755 -26.07 8.99 -6.83
N TRP A 756 -24.93 9.66 -7.02
CA TRP A 756 -23.67 9.32 -6.38
C TRP A 756 -23.78 9.43 -4.85
N SER A 757 -24.02 8.32 -4.16
CA SER A 757 -24.18 8.28 -2.69
C SER A 757 -22.96 8.85 -1.94
N LEU A 758 -21.77 8.68 -2.51
CA LEU A 758 -20.51 9.29 -2.06
C LEU A 758 -20.49 10.83 -2.08
N ALA A 759 -21.28 11.49 -2.91
CA ALA A 759 -21.14 12.93 -3.19
C ALA A 759 -21.51 13.83 -2.00
N SER A 760 -22.41 13.36 -1.13
CA SER A 760 -22.78 14.02 0.13
C SER A 760 -21.84 13.68 1.28
N ALA A 761 -21.15 12.54 1.21
CA ALA A 761 -20.27 12.02 2.25
C ALA A 761 -18.81 12.50 2.15
N LEU A 762 -18.38 13.04 0.99
CA LEU A 762 -17.02 13.51 0.79
C LEU A 762 -16.83 14.94 1.36
N PRO A 763 -15.91 15.15 2.32
CA PRO A 763 -15.67 16.46 2.93
C PRO A 763 -14.99 17.42 1.95
N PRO A 764 -15.23 18.75 2.04
CA PRO A 764 -14.74 19.72 1.06
C PRO A 764 -13.21 19.74 0.88
N PRO A 765 -12.69 20.14 -0.30
CA PRO A 765 -11.25 20.18 -0.57
C PRO A 765 -10.42 20.93 0.48
N ALA A 766 -10.95 22.02 1.03
CA ALA A 766 -10.30 22.83 2.05
C ALA A 766 -10.22 22.16 3.44
N GLU A 767 -11.08 21.19 3.74
CA GLU A 767 -10.97 20.36 4.95
C GLU A 767 -10.00 19.20 4.70
N ALA A 768 -10.24 18.41 3.63
CA ALA A 768 -9.48 17.20 3.33
C ALA A 768 -7.97 17.47 3.18
N ARG A 769 -7.60 18.64 2.65
CA ARG A 769 -6.19 19.07 2.53
C ARG A 769 -5.49 19.36 3.86
N ARG A 770 -6.22 19.59 4.96
CA ARG A 770 -5.62 19.87 6.29
C ARG A 770 -4.93 18.66 6.93
N MET A 771 -5.27 17.45 6.50
CA MET A 771 -4.65 16.22 7.02
C MET A 771 -3.23 15.97 6.48
N LEU A 772 -2.84 16.66 5.41
CA LEU A 772 -1.59 16.39 4.69
C LEU A 772 -0.38 16.81 5.53
N PRO A 773 0.67 15.98 5.65
CA PRO A 773 1.90 16.36 6.32
C PRO A 773 2.56 17.55 5.62
N VAL A 774 3.31 18.36 6.38
CA VAL A 774 3.90 19.63 5.89
C VAL A 774 4.74 19.39 4.64
N ARG A 775 4.51 20.21 3.61
CA ARG A 775 4.93 19.89 2.24
C ARG A 775 6.10 20.71 1.76
N CYS A 776 6.96 20.08 0.96
CA CYS A 776 7.87 20.84 0.11
C CYS A 776 7.07 21.79 -0.79
N ALA A 777 7.32 23.10 -0.67
CA ALA A 777 6.56 24.14 -1.35
C ALA A 777 6.76 24.18 -2.88
N ASN A 778 7.66 23.35 -3.42
CA ASN A 778 7.83 23.18 -4.85
C ASN A 778 6.67 22.34 -5.44
N PRO A 779 5.75 22.91 -6.25
CA PRO A 779 4.52 22.24 -6.65
C PRO A 779 4.77 21.00 -7.55
N THR A 780 5.92 20.92 -8.21
CA THR A 780 6.40 19.80 -9.04
C THR A 780 7.16 18.73 -8.25
N CYS A 781 7.47 18.95 -6.95
CA CYS A 781 8.31 18.07 -6.14
C CYS A 781 7.99 16.58 -6.33
N ALA A 782 9.00 15.82 -6.75
CA ALA A 782 8.96 14.38 -6.99
C ALA A 782 10.01 13.63 -6.16
N ASN A 783 10.63 14.28 -5.16
CA ASN A 783 11.67 13.67 -4.34
C ASN A 783 11.10 12.60 -3.40
N LEU A 784 11.58 11.37 -3.52
CA LEU A 784 11.20 10.19 -2.73
C LEU A 784 12.27 9.75 -1.72
N GLU A 785 13.37 10.50 -1.57
CA GLU A 785 14.40 10.27 -0.54
C GLU A 785 13.79 10.16 0.87
N GLY A 786 14.36 9.28 1.69
CA GLY A 786 13.83 8.93 3.02
C GLY A 786 12.69 7.89 2.96
N ASP A 787 12.26 7.44 4.14
CA ASP A 787 11.30 6.34 4.25
C ASP A 787 9.82 6.78 4.28
N SER A 788 9.51 8.04 4.64
CA SER A 788 8.12 8.53 4.76
C SER A 788 8.00 10.06 4.59
N GLU A 789 6.86 10.55 4.08
CA GLU A 789 6.52 11.98 4.08
C GLU A 789 6.19 12.48 5.50
N ALA A 790 5.74 11.59 6.39
CA ALA A 790 5.44 11.96 7.78
C ALA A 790 6.71 12.43 8.51
N ASP A 791 7.86 11.88 8.16
CA ASP A 791 9.19 12.17 8.74
C ASP A 791 9.94 13.32 8.02
N LEU A 792 9.31 13.95 7.01
CA LEU A 792 10.01 14.86 6.09
C LEU A 792 10.33 16.22 6.73
N THR A 793 11.55 16.38 7.23
CA THR A 793 12.05 17.68 7.71
C THR A 793 12.28 18.66 6.55
N LEU A 794 11.63 19.82 6.59
CA LEU A 794 11.75 20.86 5.57
C LEU A 794 12.70 21.98 6.02
N LYS A 795 13.52 22.45 5.09
CA LYS A 795 14.41 23.60 5.28
C LYS A 795 13.70 24.87 4.79
N GLY A 796 13.52 25.83 5.70
CA GLY A 796 12.85 27.10 5.40
C GLY A 796 13.57 27.92 4.33
N CYS A 797 12.83 28.77 3.62
CA CYS A 797 13.39 29.63 2.59
C CYS A 797 14.33 30.67 3.22
N ALA A 798 15.64 30.55 2.98
CA ALA A 798 16.65 31.54 3.41
C ALA A 798 16.39 32.99 2.91
N GLY A 799 15.43 33.16 2.00
CA GLY A 799 14.83 34.45 1.67
C GLY A 799 13.85 34.94 2.74
N CYS A 800 12.62 34.43 2.73
CA CYS A 800 11.48 34.95 3.50
C CYS A 800 11.02 34.07 4.69
N GLY A 801 11.64 32.92 4.93
CA GLY A 801 11.23 31.93 5.95
C GLY A 801 9.94 31.15 5.62
N ALA A 802 8.92 31.84 5.11
CA ALA A 802 7.51 31.41 5.01
C ALA A 802 7.20 30.14 4.19
N VAL A 803 8.17 29.53 3.51
CA VAL A 803 7.97 28.27 2.76
C VAL A 803 9.13 27.30 2.98
N GLY A 804 8.82 26.01 3.11
CA GLY A 804 9.79 24.94 3.37
C GLY A 804 10.10 24.07 2.15
N TYR A 805 11.33 23.53 2.08
CA TYR A 805 11.80 22.67 1.00
C TYR A 805 12.50 21.41 1.54
N CYS A 806 12.24 20.25 0.93
CA CYS A 806 12.93 19.01 1.30
C CYS A 806 14.41 19.01 0.89
N CYS A 807 14.73 19.56 -0.29
CA CYS A 807 16.08 19.59 -0.83
C CYS A 807 16.35 20.88 -1.62
N ARG A 808 17.65 21.22 -1.77
CA ARG A 808 18.09 22.43 -2.50
C ARG A 808 17.64 22.48 -3.97
N PRO A 809 17.60 21.38 -4.75
CA PRO A 809 17.00 21.38 -6.08
C PRO A 809 15.56 21.90 -6.11
N CYS A 810 14.68 21.41 -5.23
CA CYS A 810 13.29 21.88 -5.15
C CYS A 810 13.18 23.38 -4.80
N GLN A 811 14.10 23.91 -3.98
CA GLN A 811 14.16 25.34 -3.71
C GLN A 811 14.52 26.13 -4.98
N LEU A 812 15.52 25.69 -5.73
CA LEU A 812 15.96 26.36 -6.96
C LEU A 812 14.92 26.28 -8.09
N GLU A 813 14.16 25.20 -8.16
CA GLU A 813 13.05 25.04 -9.11
C GLU A 813 11.90 26.00 -8.78
N HIS A 814 11.38 25.99 -7.54
CA HIS A 814 10.32 26.91 -7.12
C HIS A 814 10.76 28.38 -7.21
N TRP A 815 12.03 28.68 -6.96
CA TRP A 815 12.61 30.02 -7.14
C TRP A 815 12.53 30.53 -8.58
N ARG A 816 12.77 29.64 -9.56
CA ARG A 816 12.61 29.94 -11.00
C ARG A 816 11.14 30.04 -11.41
N ALA A 817 10.26 29.28 -10.76
CA ALA A 817 8.81 29.27 -11.01
C ALA A 817 8.05 30.45 -10.35
N GLY A 818 8.71 31.59 -10.13
CA GLY A 818 8.08 32.84 -9.65
C GLY A 818 8.14 33.10 -8.14
N HIS A 819 8.65 32.17 -7.31
CA HIS A 819 8.81 32.46 -5.87
C HIS A 819 9.81 33.59 -5.60
N LYS A 820 10.72 33.89 -6.55
CA LYS A 820 11.63 35.04 -6.49
C LYS A 820 10.89 36.37 -6.28
N GLU A 821 9.82 36.63 -7.04
CA GLU A 821 9.05 37.88 -6.93
C GLU A 821 8.28 37.95 -5.61
N ALA A 822 7.65 36.85 -5.20
CA ALA A 822 6.90 36.77 -3.94
C ALA A 822 7.81 36.94 -2.70
N CYS A 823 8.97 36.29 -2.70
CA CYS A 823 9.95 36.37 -1.64
C CYS A 823 10.55 37.78 -1.48
N GLY A 824 10.74 38.50 -2.59
CA GLY A 824 11.15 39.91 -2.57
C GLY A 824 10.14 40.81 -1.85
N LYS A 825 8.83 40.64 -2.14
CA LYS A 825 7.76 41.39 -1.47
C LYS A 825 7.69 41.12 0.03
N ALA A 826 7.82 39.85 0.44
CA ALA A 826 7.81 39.46 1.86
C ALA A 826 8.97 40.07 2.67
N ARG A 827 10.10 40.44 2.03
CA ARG A 827 11.20 41.19 2.67
C ARG A 827 10.99 42.71 2.71
N GLY A 828 10.07 43.25 1.91
CA GLY A 828 9.80 44.69 1.82
C GLY A 828 8.62 45.18 2.65
N GLY A 829 7.82 44.28 3.23
CA GLY A 829 6.65 44.61 4.08
C GLY A 829 6.94 44.75 5.57
N GLY A 830 8.20 44.96 5.95
CA GLY A 830 8.66 45.10 7.34
C GLY A 830 9.52 46.34 7.53
N ALA A 831 8.99 47.50 7.09
CA ALA A 831 9.60 48.83 7.16
C ALA A 831 8.51 49.88 7.40
#